data_AF-A0A5C6QQ33-F1
#
_entry.id   AF-A0A5C6QQ33-F1
#
_cell.length_a   1.000
_cell.length_b   1.000
_cell.length_c   1.000
_cell.angle_alpha   90.00
_cell.angle_beta   90.00
_cell.angle_gamma   90.00
#
_symmetry.space_group_name_H-M   'P 1'
#
loop_
_entity.id
_entity.type
_entity.pdbx_description
1 polymer ?
#
loop_
_entity_poly.entity_id
_entity_poly.type
_entity_poly.pdbx_seq_one_letter_code
_entity_poly.pdbx_strand_id
1 'polypeptide(L)'
;MGLYYMNKSVKTKIIFSTLLLLVITITSLLIVSSISVDKTATSLSTYLKPKIKESSLMPMVIAADAETARNEVFFGQVINEANRLASDIAFLRVQFRALFLSAEDVRHILNMYIKSAMESNRSAVGVYAVFLPNALDGADEVNRGADDLATNEAGRFAVYWAFNEQGEAVEEIMPEEMINDTSPNSTGQPYNSWFTCPIEKQQNCLLEPYVDKVDGKNILMTSIAIPIKFANKVVGVVGIDIALADIQTKAEEFSTKIADGNSRVLIVSEDNAVIADSNNSANQGALFSEIIKSTELNEGISENDRSFTLVKRIHLGGIAQWSIYTEVPKKYITDEVNQTMTVLDKGTKDQLTSVLYMSLLVLIIGSIIIFIMAEKLTVPLRAVADALKQIASGDADLTQRIKVNSKDETGQLAHSFNQFVEGLANIVGQFSEGVKTTFSASETGKALSTTTNSQLASQQLMIEMVATAAEEMSQTSTDVAQNAVSTADATKEVKSAASNGIIKLKQTTSTISKLAEQMQYSNGQVDKLSTNSDNIVNVLNVIKSVAEQTNLLALNAAIEAARAGELGRGFAVVADEVRALAGRTASSVFEIEGVINELQVSTKEMVATISENVKRAEACTEQAQETQTIFEVIEQEVTNMTDMAANIASAAEEQSHVSEEISSTLQNINTTTDELAQSAQQTLKVSEELLVSGQDQEQLIGRFKF
;
A
#
# COMPACT_ATOMS: atom_id res chain seq x y z
N MET A 1 82.76 -3.67 45.60
CA MET A 1 83.22 -3.26 44.25
C MET A 1 83.70 -1.80 44.17
N GLY A 2 83.92 -1.09 45.29
CA GLY A 2 84.34 0.33 45.29
C GLY A 2 85.85 0.60 45.25
N LEU A 3 86.70 -0.41 45.48
CA LEU A 3 88.16 -0.23 45.58
C LEU A 3 88.93 -0.46 44.26
N TYR A 4 88.28 -0.92 43.18
CA TYR A 4 88.91 -1.05 41.85
C TYR A 4 88.70 0.19 40.96
N TYR A 5 87.94 1.19 41.45
CA TYR A 5 87.53 2.38 40.70
C TYR A 5 88.45 3.59 40.84
N MET A 6 89.43 3.57 41.75
CA MET A 6 90.23 4.77 42.06
C MET A 6 91.40 5.02 41.10
N ASN A 7 91.90 4.03 40.35
CA ASN A 7 93.16 4.14 39.58
C ASN A 7 93.03 4.01 38.04
N LYS A 8 92.01 4.64 37.43
CA LYS A 8 91.92 4.83 35.96
C LYS A 8 91.82 6.31 35.59
N SER A 9 92.32 6.63 34.39
CA SER A 9 92.30 7.97 33.75
C SER A 9 90.91 8.62 33.81
N VAL A 10 90.88 9.96 33.93
CA VAL A 10 89.67 10.79 33.89
C VAL A 10 88.77 10.44 32.69
N LYS A 11 89.36 10.08 31.54
CA LYS A 11 88.69 9.55 30.34
C LYS A 11 87.81 8.33 30.64
N THR A 12 88.31 7.37 31.42
CA THR A 12 87.60 6.12 31.70
C THR A 12 86.54 6.28 32.79
N LYS A 13 86.71 7.25 33.70
CA LYS A 13 85.71 7.60 34.72
C LYS A 13 84.52 8.36 34.12
N ILE A 14 84.76 9.26 33.17
CA ILE A 14 83.71 9.97 32.43
C ILE A 14 82.91 8.99 31.56
N ILE A 15 83.57 8.22 30.69
CA ILE A 15 82.90 7.27 29.77
C ILE A 15 82.01 6.28 30.55
N PHE A 16 82.47 5.71 31.66
CA PHE A 16 81.67 4.72 32.38
C PHE A 16 80.47 5.34 33.10
N SER A 17 80.63 6.51 33.73
CA SER A 17 79.54 7.17 34.46
C SER A 17 78.48 7.77 33.51
N THR A 18 78.88 8.28 32.34
CA THR A 18 77.94 8.83 31.34
C THR A 18 77.22 7.74 30.54
N LEU A 19 77.88 6.63 30.20
CA LEU A 19 77.23 5.51 29.50
C LEU A 19 76.20 4.80 30.40
N LEU A 20 76.50 4.66 31.70
CA LEU A 20 75.57 4.09 32.68
C LEU A 20 74.31 4.97 32.83
N LEU A 21 74.49 6.29 32.92
CA LEU A 21 73.37 7.25 32.95
C LEU A 21 72.53 7.22 31.67
N LEU A 22 73.17 7.14 30.49
CA LEU A 22 72.48 7.06 29.20
C LEU A 22 71.59 5.82 29.10
N VAL A 23 72.10 4.65 29.50
CA VAL A 23 71.33 3.39 29.50
C VAL A 23 70.15 3.47 30.48
N ILE A 24 70.35 4.02 31.68
CA ILE A 24 69.26 4.21 32.66
C ILE A 24 68.19 5.16 32.12
N THR A 25 68.57 6.26 31.48
CA THR A 25 67.60 7.21 30.91
C THR A 25 66.80 6.61 29.75
N ILE A 26 67.44 5.92 28.81
CA ILE A 26 66.78 5.31 27.64
C ILE A 26 65.86 4.17 28.07
N THR A 27 66.29 3.33 29.02
CA THR A 27 65.45 2.27 29.58
C THR A 27 64.25 2.84 30.34
N SER A 28 64.42 3.91 31.12
CA SER A 28 63.30 4.57 31.80
C SER A 28 62.28 5.18 30.82
N LEU A 29 62.74 5.80 29.73
CA LEU A 29 61.89 6.36 28.68
C LEU A 29 61.15 5.29 27.90
N LEU A 30 61.81 4.16 27.58
CA LEU A 30 61.18 3.00 26.95
C LEU A 30 60.07 2.41 27.83
N ILE A 31 60.32 2.28 29.13
CA ILE A 31 59.32 1.79 30.09
C ILE A 31 58.13 2.75 30.15
N VAL A 32 58.36 4.05 30.31
CA VAL A 32 57.29 5.06 30.37
C VAL A 32 56.50 5.12 29.05
N SER A 33 57.17 5.08 27.91
CA SER A 33 56.54 5.09 26.58
C SER A 33 55.70 3.83 26.36
N SER A 34 56.24 2.65 26.71
CA SER A 34 55.49 1.39 26.64
C SER A 34 54.24 1.42 27.51
N ILE A 35 54.34 1.91 28.75
CA ILE A 35 53.20 2.06 29.66
C ILE A 35 52.18 3.07 29.09
N SER A 36 52.64 4.17 28.50
CA SER A 36 51.76 5.19 27.91
C SER A 36 51.01 4.67 26.68
N VAL A 37 51.69 3.93 25.79
CA VAL A 37 51.07 3.32 24.61
C VAL A 37 50.05 2.27 25.02
N ASP A 38 50.40 1.37 25.96
CA ASP A 38 49.46 0.37 26.50
C ASP A 38 48.25 1.02 27.16
N LYS A 39 48.45 2.06 27.97
CA LYS A 39 47.35 2.77 28.65
C LYS A 39 46.43 3.46 27.64
N THR A 40 46.99 4.03 26.58
CA THR A 40 46.22 4.68 25.51
C THR A 40 45.46 3.66 24.69
N ALA A 41 46.11 2.56 24.28
CA ALA A 41 45.48 1.45 23.58
C ALA A 41 44.34 0.82 24.38
N THR A 42 44.55 0.58 25.67
CA THR A 42 43.54 0.03 26.58
C THR A 42 42.37 1.00 26.75
N SER A 43 42.63 2.30 26.93
CA SER A 43 41.57 3.30 27.10
C SER A 43 40.73 3.45 25.83
N LEU A 44 41.40 3.48 24.67
CA LEU A 44 40.75 3.60 23.37
C LEU A 44 39.95 2.34 23.02
N SER A 45 40.51 1.15 23.27
CA SER A 45 39.80 -0.12 23.13
C SER A 45 38.56 -0.16 24.04
N THR A 46 38.71 0.19 25.32
CA THR A 46 37.59 0.22 26.29
C THR A 46 36.47 1.16 25.85
N TYR A 47 36.78 2.27 25.18
CA TYR A 47 35.80 3.23 24.70
C TYR A 47 35.16 2.83 23.34
N LEU A 48 35.96 2.33 22.39
CA LEU A 48 35.51 2.02 21.04
C LEU A 48 34.76 0.69 20.94
N LYS A 49 35.18 -0.35 21.69
CA LYS A 49 34.55 -1.68 21.64
C LYS A 49 33.04 -1.65 21.87
N PRO A 50 32.51 -0.99 22.92
CA PRO A 50 31.07 -0.92 23.13
C PRO A 50 30.37 -0.08 22.06
N LYS A 51 30.96 1.03 21.60
CA LYS A 51 30.36 1.88 20.54
C LYS A 51 30.27 1.18 19.19
N ILE A 52 31.31 0.46 18.79
CA ILE A 52 31.30 -0.30 17.53
C ILE A 52 30.27 -1.42 17.63
N LYS A 53 30.25 -2.16 18.74
CA LYS A 53 29.24 -3.20 18.99
C LYS A 53 27.82 -2.64 18.87
N GLU A 54 27.54 -1.50 19.50
CA GLU A 54 26.22 -0.84 19.43
C GLU A 54 25.88 -0.42 17.99
N SER A 55 26.84 0.18 17.27
CA SER A 55 26.68 0.54 15.85
C SER A 55 26.41 -0.66 14.95
N SER A 56 27.09 -1.79 15.16
CA SER A 56 26.89 -3.02 14.40
C SER A 56 25.54 -3.69 14.66
N LEU A 57 24.91 -3.43 15.82
CA LEU A 57 23.57 -3.93 16.15
C LEU A 57 22.45 -3.06 15.56
N MET A 58 22.74 -1.81 15.20
CA MET A 58 21.75 -0.85 14.68
C MET A 58 20.98 -1.36 13.44
N PRO A 59 21.61 -1.99 12.43
CA PRO A 59 20.88 -2.51 11.26
C PRO A 59 19.83 -3.56 11.64
N MET A 60 20.11 -4.44 12.60
CA MET A 60 19.15 -5.43 13.11
C MET A 60 17.95 -4.74 13.77
N VAL A 61 18.19 -3.67 14.55
CA VAL A 61 17.13 -2.91 15.22
C VAL A 61 16.23 -2.19 14.21
N ILE A 62 16.83 -1.50 13.24
CA ILE A 62 16.12 -0.76 12.17
C ILE A 62 15.28 -1.73 11.33
N ALA A 63 15.88 -2.86 10.98
CA ALA A 63 15.21 -3.89 10.21
C ALA A 63 13.98 -4.42 10.99
N ALA A 64 14.15 -4.76 12.27
CA ALA A 64 13.06 -5.27 13.10
C ALA A 64 11.93 -4.23 13.31
N ASP A 65 12.27 -2.94 13.41
CA ASP A 65 11.26 -1.85 13.41
C ASP A 65 10.46 -1.82 12.11
N ALA A 66 11.15 -1.94 10.96
CA ALA A 66 10.50 -1.91 9.67
C ALA A 66 9.50 -3.08 9.49
N GLU A 67 9.84 -4.27 9.97
CA GLU A 67 8.92 -5.42 9.92
C GLU A 67 7.79 -5.33 10.93
N THR A 68 8.06 -4.80 12.12
CA THR A 68 7.02 -4.52 13.11
C THR A 68 5.97 -3.60 12.48
N ALA A 69 6.39 -2.44 11.95
CA ALA A 69 5.49 -1.49 11.31
C ALA A 69 4.74 -2.09 10.11
N ARG A 70 5.42 -2.89 9.27
CA ARG A 70 4.79 -3.56 8.11
C ARG A 70 3.67 -4.52 8.54
N ASN A 71 3.91 -5.34 9.56
CA ASN A 71 2.91 -6.28 10.06
C ASN A 71 1.74 -5.54 10.72
N GLU A 72 2.00 -4.50 11.51
CA GLU A 72 0.95 -3.66 12.10
C GLU A 72 0.05 -3.02 11.03
N VAL A 73 0.63 -2.51 9.94
CA VAL A 73 -0.13 -1.96 8.80
C VAL A 73 -0.96 -3.03 8.10
N PHE A 74 -0.34 -4.19 7.76
CA PHE A 74 -1.03 -5.27 7.07
C PHE A 74 -2.23 -5.78 7.86
N PHE A 75 -2.05 -6.16 9.13
CA PHE A 75 -3.15 -6.61 9.98
C PHE A 75 -4.15 -5.49 10.25
N GLY A 76 -3.70 -4.24 10.40
CA GLY A 76 -4.60 -3.09 10.52
C GLY A 76 -5.55 -2.95 9.34
N GLN A 77 -5.08 -3.15 8.10
CA GLN A 77 -5.92 -3.15 6.90
C GLN A 77 -6.94 -4.28 6.91
N VAL A 78 -6.51 -5.52 7.19
CA VAL A 78 -7.42 -6.68 7.21
C VAL A 78 -8.47 -6.55 8.32
N ILE A 79 -8.08 -6.07 9.51
CA ILE A 79 -8.99 -5.81 10.63
C ILE A 79 -10.04 -4.76 10.25
N ASN A 80 -9.62 -3.67 9.60
CA ASN A 80 -10.55 -2.63 9.15
C ASN A 80 -11.53 -3.16 8.11
N GLU A 81 -11.07 -3.99 7.18
CA GLU A 81 -11.93 -4.62 6.18
C GLU A 81 -12.93 -5.59 6.80
N ALA A 82 -12.49 -6.46 7.73
CA ALA A 82 -13.38 -7.37 8.44
C ALA A 82 -14.41 -6.61 9.30
N ASN A 83 -14.04 -5.50 9.93
CA ASN A 83 -14.96 -4.62 10.65
C ASN A 83 -15.99 -3.96 9.71
N ARG A 84 -15.56 -3.50 8.52
CA ARG A 84 -16.45 -2.95 7.50
C ARG A 84 -17.46 -4.02 7.07
N LEU A 85 -16.99 -5.22 6.77
CA LEU A 85 -17.82 -6.35 6.37
C LEU A 85 -18.86 -6.68 7.46
N ALA A 86 -18.46 -6.75 8.73
CA ALA A 86 -19.39 -6.97 9.84
C ALA A 86 -20.47 -5.88 9.95
N SER A 87 -20.07 -4.62 9.75
CA SER A 87 -20.95 -3.46 9.82
C SER A 87 -21.94 -3.41 8.66
N ASP A 88 -21.46 -3.68 7.44
CA ASP A 88 -22.27 -3.74 6.23
C ASP A 88 -23.28 -4.88 6.29
N ILE A 89 -22.88 -6.07 6.75
CA ILE A 89 -23.78 -7.20 6.96
C ILE A 89 -24.87 -6.84 7.99
N ALA A 90 -24.50 -6.19 9.09
CA ALA A 90 -25.46 -5.74 10.09
C ALA A 90 -26.44 -4.68 9.52
N PHE A 91 -25.94 -3.77 8.68
CA PHE A 91 -26.75 -2.76 8.00
C PHE A 91 -27.69 -3.38 6.96
N LEU A 92 -27.19 -4.26 6.10
CA LEU A 92 -27.97 -4.98 5.09
C LEU A 92 -29.13 -5.74 5.74
N ARG A 93 -28.88 -6.42 6.86
CA ARG A 93 -29.94 -7.10 7.63
C ARG A 93 -31.05 -6.14 8.11
N VAL A 94 -30.72 -4.89 8.47
CA VAL A 94 -31.73 -3.87 8.82
C VAL A 94 -32.56 -3.52 7.58
N GLN A 95 -31.91 -3.28 6.44
CA GLN A 95 -32.56 -2.90 5.19
C GLN A 95 -33.49 -4.00 4.68
N PHE A 96 -33.04 -5.26 4.71
CA PHE A 96 -33.83 -6.40 4.29
C PHE A 96 -35.14 -6.53 5.08
N ARG A 97 -35.09 -6.27 6.39
CA ARG A 97 -36.30 -6.23 7.23
C ARG A 97 -37.21 -5.05 6.91
N ALA A 98 -36.65 -3.89 6.60
CA ALA A 98 -37.42 -2.71 6.21
C ALA A 98 -38.10 -2.88 4.84
N LEU A 99 -37.46 -3.62 3.92
CA LEU A 99 -37.95 -3.91 2.57
C LEU A 99 -38.84 -5.17 2.50
N PHE A 100 -39.04 -5.89 3.60
CA PHE A 100 -39.82 -7.12 3.66
C PHE A 100 -39.35 -8.19 2.64
N LEU A 101 -38.03 -8.30 2.44
CA LEU A 101 -37.46 -9.32 1.56
C LEU A 101 -37.73 -10.73 2.10
N SER A 102 -37.85 -11.70 1.18
CA SER A 102 -37.96 -13.11 1.54
C SER A 102 -36.65 -13.61 2.15
N ALA A 103 -36.71 -14.69 2.94
CA ALA A 103 -35.50 -15.28 3.51
C ALA A 103 -34.52 -15.76 2.42
N GLU A 104 -35.05 -16.28 1.31
CA GLU A 104 -34.25 -16.72 0.15
C GLU A 104 -33.48 -15.54 -0.46
N ASP A 105 -34.15 -14.41 -0.71
CA ASP A 105 -33.51 -13.21 -1.25
C ASP A 105 -32.43 -12.67 -0.30
N VAL A 106 -32.71 -12.64 1.00
CA VAL A 106 -31.76 -12.19 2.03
C VAL A 106 -30.49 -13.02 2.01
N ARG A 107 -30.62 -14.35 2.00
CA ARG A 107 -29.49 -15.27 1.98
C ARG A 107 -28.72 -15.16 0.67
N HIS A 108 -29.40 -15.10 -0.46
CA HIS A 108 -28.78 -14.96 -1.77
C HIS A 108 -27.97 -13.66 -1.91
N ILE A 109 -28.55 -12.51 -1.56
CA ILE A 109 -27.88 -11.21 -1.62
C ILE A 109 -26.67 -11.18 -0.68
N LEU A 110 -26.83 -11.70 0.54
CA LEU A 110 -25.75 -11.71 1.52
C LEU A 110 -24.59 -12.62 1.08
N ASN A 111 -24.91 -13.77 0.49
CA ASN A 111 -23.92 -14.68 -0.06
C ASN A 111 -23.12 -14.03 -1.19
N MET A 112 -23.79 -13.37 -2.14
CA MET A 112 -23.12 -12.61 -3.21
C MET A 112 -22.24 -11.48 -2.66
N TYR A 113 -22.68 -10.81 -1.60
CA TYR A 113 -21.89 -9.76 -0.95
C TYR A 113 -20.60 -10.30 -0.33
N ILE A 114 -20.67 -11.45 0.37
CA ILE A 114 -19.48 -12.11 0.95
C ILE A 114 -18.54 -12.59 -0.15
N LYS A 115 -19.08 -13.19 -1.22
CA LYS A 115 -18.30 -13.57 -2.40
C LYS A 115 -17.57 -12.37 -3.00
N SER A 116 -18.26 -11.25 -3.20
CA SER A 116 -17.67 -10.04 -3.76
C SER A 116 -16.58 -9.45 -2.85
N ALA A 117 -16.78 -9.50 -1.53
CA ALA A 117 -15.75 -9.10 -0.57
C ALA A 117 -14.48 -9.94 -0.70
N MET A 118 -14.64 -11.27 -0.81
CA MET A 118 -13.52 -12.18 -1.06
C MET A 118 -12.83 -11.87 -2.41
N GLU A 119 -13.57 -11.72 -3.50
CA GLU A 119 -13.01 -11.45 -4.84
C GLU A 119 -12.24 -10.12 -4.88
N SER A 120 -12.63 -9.15 -4.04
CA SER A 120 -11.96 -7.87 -3.90
C SER A 120 -10.68 -7.92 -3.04
N ASN A 121 -10.55 -8.92 -2.15
CA ASN A 121 -9.39 -9.12 -1.29
C ASN A 121 -8.57 -10.36 -1.71
N ARG A 122 -7.72 -10.18 -2.73
CA ARG A 122 -6.84 -11.25 -3.22
C ARG A 122 -5.74 -11.70 -2.25
N SER A 123 -5.55 -11.00 -1.12
CA SER A 123 -4.61 -11.42 -0.08
C SER A 123 -5.24 -12.30 1.00
N ALA A 124 -6.56 -12.45 1.00
CA ALA A 124 -7.26 -13.38 1.87
C ALA A 124 -7.22 -14.79 1.27
N VAL A 125 -7.09 -15.80 2.14
CA VAL A 125 -7.34 -17.21 1.79
C VAL A 125 -8.82 -17.43 1.56
N GLY A 126 -9.63 -16.88 2.45
CA GLY A 126 -11.08 -16.93 2.38
C GLY A 126 -11.76 -15.91 3.28
N VAL A 127 -13.05 -15.73 3.05
CA VAL A 127 -13.94 -14.88 3.82
C VAL A 127 -15.17 -15.68 4.16
N TYR A 128 -15.62 -15.59 5.41
CA TYR A 128 -16.77 -16.35 5.88
C TYR A 128 -17.74 -15.52 6.69
N ALA A 129 -18.99 -15.98 6.72
CA ALA A 129 -19.96 -15.52 7.69
C ALA A 129 -20.82 -16.68 8.21
N VAL A 130 -20.96 -16.75 9.53
CA VAL A 130 -21.80 -17.72 10.23
C VAL A 130 -22.72 -17.02 11.20
N PHE A 131 -24.03 -17.26 11.08
CA PHE A 131 -25.01 -16.71 12.01
C PHE A 131 -25.31 -17.67 13.17
N LEU A 132 -25.70 -17.08 14.29
CA LEU A 132 -26.32 -17.83 15.38
C LEU A 132 -27.68 -18.40 14.93
N PRO A 133 -28.18 -19.48 15.57
CA PRO A 133 -29.47 -20.06 15.23
C PRO A 133 -30.60 -19.01 15.18
N ASN A 134 -31.33 -18.97 14.06
CA ASN A 134 -32.42 -18.05 13.73
C ASN A 134 -32.05 -16.56 13.78
N ALA A 135 -30.76 -16.21 13.71
CA ALA A 135 -30.32 -14.84 13.95
C ALA A 135 -30.31 -13.96 12.69
N LEU A 136 -30.16 -14.51 11.48
CA LEU A 136 -30.21 -13.76 10.23
C LEU A 136 -31.64 -13.28 9.92
N ASP A 137 -32.49 -14.22 9.52
CA ASP A 137 -33.86 -14.00 9.02
C ASP A 137 -34.93 -14.72 9.86
N GLY A 138 -34.55 -15.67 10.71
CA GLY A 138 -35.46 -16.49 11.51
C GLY A 138 -36.09 -17.66 10.74
N ALA A 139 -35.53 -18.01 9.58
CA ALA A 139 -36.06 -19.02 8.68
C ALA A 139 -35.16 -20.27 8.56
N ASP A 140 -34.33 -20.55 9.57
CA ASP A 140 -33.38 -21.67 9.51
C ASP A 140 -34.09 -23.02 9.29
N GLU A 141 -35.20 -23.25 10.00
CA GLU A 141 -35.95 -24.51 9.89
C GLU A 141 -36.44 -24.82 8.47
N VAL A 142 -36.82 -23.78 7.70
CA VAL A 142 -37.35 -23.93 6.34
C VAL A 142 -36.22 -24.12 5.31
N ASN A 143 -35.02 -23.62 5.61
CA ASN A 143 -33.88 -23.63 4.69
C ASN A 143 -32.87 -24.76 4.97
N ARG A 144 -33.22 -25.78 5.75
CA ARG A 144 -32.29 -26.88 6.07
C ARG A 144 -31.76 -27.57 4.82
N GLY A 145 -30.43 -27.56 4.64
CA GLY A 145 -29.75 -28.18 3.50
C GLY A 145 -30.02 -27.47 2.15
N ALA A 146 -30.42 -26.20 2.17
CA ALA A 146 -30.49 -25.35 0.99
C ALA A 146 -29.10 -24.76 0.69
N ASP A 147 -28.21 -25.60 0.16
CA ASP A 147 -26.80 -25.25 -0.10
C ASP A 147 -26.68 -24.02 -1.03
N ASP A 148 -27.59 -23.88 -1.99
CA ASP A 148 -27.69 -22.73 -2.93
C ASP A 148 -28.01 -21.39 -2.24
N LEU A 149 -28.45 -21.44 -1.00
CA LEU A 149 -28.73 -20.29 -0.14
C LEU A 149 -27.71 -20.16 1.00
N ALA A 150 -26.48 -20.65 0.81
CA ALA A 150 -25.39 -20.53 1.79
C ALA A 150 -25.77 -21.14 3.17
N THR A 151 -26.57 -22.21 3.15
CA THR A 151 -27.23 -22.75 4.35
C THR A 151 -26.80 -24.16 4.66
N ASN A 152 -26.42 -24.41 5.92
CA ASN A 152 -25.98 -25.74 6.37
C ASN A 152 -27.14 -26.69 6.72
N GLU A 153 -26.82 -27.89 7.18
CA GLU A 153 -27.77 -28.96 7.49
C GLU A 153 -28.73 -28.63 8.65
N ALA A 154 -28.35 -27.71 9.53
CA ALA A 154 -29.23 -27.19 10.59
C ALA A 154 -30.11 -26.02 10.13
N GLY A 155 -29.86 -25.50 8.93
CA GLY A 155 -30.58 -24.36 8.38
C GLY A 155 -29.90 -23.02 8.64
N ARG A 156 -28.72 -22.98 9.25
CA ARG A 156 -28.01 -21.73 9.53
C ARG A 156 -27.31 -21.21 8.29
N PHE A 157 -27.30 -19.89 8.13
CA PHE A 157 -26.43 -19.24 7.16
C PHE A 157 -24.97 -19.39 7.62
N ALA A 158 -24.16 -20.15 6.90
CA ALA A 158 -22.83 -20.57 7.30
C ALA A 158 -21.95 -20.82 6.07
N VAL A 159 -21.52 -19.75 5.41
CA VAL A 159 -20.77 -19.82 4.15
C VAL A 159 -19.34 -19.39 4.31
N TYR A 160 -18.45 -20.08 3.61
CA TYR A 160 -17.03 -19.80 3.45
C TYR A 160 -16.72 -19.69 1.96
N TRP A 161 -16.17 -18.56 1.53
CA TRP A 161 -15.68 -18.36 0.16
C TRP A 161 -14.17 -18.29 0.17
N ALA A 162 -13.51 -19.10 -0.67
CA ALA A 162 -12.05 -19.13 -0.79
C ALA A 162 -11.57 -19.31 -2.23
N PHE A 163 -10.29 -19.00 -2.48
CA PHE A 163 -9.70 -19.21 -3.80
C PHE A 163 -9.21 -20.65 -3.93
N ASN A 164 -9.59 -21.33 -5.02
CA ASN A 164 -8.98 -22.60 -5.38
C ASN A 164 -7.56 -22.40 -5.99
N GLU A 165 -6.88 -23.49 -6.34
CA GLU A 165 -5.54 -23.43 -6.95
C GLU A 165 -5.47 -22.62 -8.26
N GLN A 166 -6.59 -22.55 -8.99
CA GLN A 166 -6.71 -21.82 -10.24
C GLN A 166 -6.99 -20.33 -10.01
N GLY A 167 -7.18 -19.90 -8.76
CA GLY A 167 -7.51 -18.52 -8.39
C GLY A 167 -8.97 -18.15 -8.63
N GLU A 168 -9.86 -19.15 -8.71
CA GLU A 168 -11.31 -18.98 -8.83
C GLU A 168 -11.96 -19.06 -7.45
N ALA A 169 -13.01 -18.26 -7.23
CA ALA A 169 -13.76 -18.27 -5.97
C ALA A 169 -14.65 -19.52 -5.89
N VAL A 170 -14.44 -20.34 -4.86
CA VAL A 170 -15.21 -21.54 -4.53
C VAL A 170 -15.98 -21.34 -3.24
N GLU A 171 -17.20 -21.87 -3.22
CA GLU A 171 -18.11 -21.83 -2.08
C GLU A 171 -18.02 -23.13 -1.29
N GLU A 172 -17.95 -23.00 0.03
CA GLU A 172 -18.08 -24.10 0.97
C GLU A 172 -19.11 -23.76 2.05
N ILE A 173 -20.01 -24.71 2.32
CA ILE A 173 -21.00 -24.60 3.39
C ILE A 173 -20.45 -25.26 4.64
N MET A 174 -20.34 -24.49 5.73
CA MET A 174 -19.77 -24.97 6.99
C MET A 174 -20.78 -25.79 7.78
N PRO A 175 -20.52 -27.10 8.02
CA PRO A 175 -21.43 -27.96 8.75
C PRO A 175 -21.42 -27.66 10.26
N GLU A 176 -22.45 -28.09 10.97
CA GLU A 176 -22.53 -27.99 12.43
C GLU A 176 -21.39 -28.72 13.13
N GLU A 177 -20.92 -29.83 12.56
CA GLU A 177 -19.78 -30.57 13.09
C GLU A 177 -18.54 -29.68 13.21
N MET A 178 -18.26 -28.88 12.19
CA MET A 178 -17.13 -27.94 12.15
C MET A 178 -17.32 -26.78 13.14
N ILE A 179 -18.53 -26.20 13.18
CA ILE A 179 -18.85 -25.08 14.08
C ILE A 179 -18.81 -25.51 15.55
N ASN A 180 -19.02 -26.79 15.85
CA ASN A 180 -18.99 -27.35 17.20
C ASN A 180 -17.70 -28.14 17.50
N ASP A 181 -16.71 -28.14 16.60
CA ASP A 181 -15.46 -28.88 16.81
C ASP A 181 -14.58 -28.18 17.84
N THR A 182 -14.49 -28.80 19.03
CA THR A 182 -13.65 -28.33 20.12
C THR A 182 -12.31 -29.05 20.20
N SER A 183 -11.88 -29.76 19.15
CA SER A 183 -10.58 -30.39 19.10
C SER A 183 -9.47 -29.34 19.28
N PRO A 184 -8.43 -29.60 20.09
CA PRO A 184 -7.40 -28.61 20.34
C PRO A 184 -6.47 -28.47 19.13
N ASN A 185 -6.13 -27.23 18.77
CA ASN A 185 -5.03 -26.93 17.85
C ASN A 185 -3.67 -27.08 18.57
N SER A 186 -2.57 -26.70 17.90
CA SER A 186 -1.21 -26.82 18.46
C SER A 186 -0.95 -25.95 19.70
N THR A 187 -1.72 -24.87 19.92
CA THR A 187 -1.65 -24.06 21.14
C THR A 187 -2.62 -24.52 22.23
N GLY A 188 -3.46 -25.52 21.95
CA GLY A 188 -4.51 -26.00 22.84
C GLY A 188 -5.82 -25.21 22.76
N GLN A 189 -5.92 -24.23 21.86
CA GLN A 189 -7.14 -23.50 21.57
C GLN A 189 -8.12 -24.40 20.77
N PRO A 190 -9.43 -24.40 21.08
CA PRO A 190 -10.41 -25.18 20.32
C PRO A 190 -10.45 -24.77 18.84
N TYR A 191 -10.59 -25.74 17.92
CA TYR A 191 -10.64 -25.49 16.48
C TYR A 191 -11.73 -24.47 16.11
N ASN A 192 -12.93 -24.59 16.67
CA ASN A 192 -14.04 -23.67 16.41
C ASN A 192 -13.90 -22.25 17.01
N SER A 193 -12.72 -21.88 17.51
CA SER A 193 -12.46 -20.56 18.06
C SER A 193 -12.72 -19.43 17.07
N TRP A 194 -12.66 -19.72 15.76
CA TRP A 194 -12.93 -18.74 14.72
C TRP A 194 -14.38 -18.27 14.80
N PHE A 195 -15.28 -19.12 15.31
CA PHE A 195 -16.67 -18.78 15.60
C PHE A 195 -16.87 -18.35 17.06
N THR A 196 -16.34 -19.09 18.04
CA THR A 196 -16.69 -18.88 19.46
C THR A 196 -16.02 -17.67 20.10
N CYS A 197 -14.77 -17.36 19.75
CA CYS A 197 -14.01 -16.25 20.35
C CYS A 197 -14.74 -14.90 20.25
N PRO A 198 -15.16 -14.43 19.07
CA PRO A 198 -15.85 -13.14 18.95
C PRO A 198 -17.24 -13.13 19.61
N ILE A 199 -17.89 -14.28 19.76
CA ILE A 199 -19.18 -14.42 20.45
C ILE A 199 -18.99 -14.29 21.96
N GLU A 200 -18.05 -15.03 22.53
CA GLU A 200 -17.80 -15.09 23.97
C GLU A 200 -17.18 -13.79 24.49
N LYS A 201 -16.17 -13.26 23.80
CA LYS A 201 -15.50 -12.02 24.18
C LYS A 201 -16.29 -10.77 23.78
N GLN A 202 -17.25 -10.89 22.86
CA GLN A 202 -17.95 -9.75 22.23
C GLN A 202 -16.99 -8.69 21.65
N GLN A 203 -15.83 -9.13 21.19
CA GLN A 203 -14.74 -8.29 20.66
C GLN A 203 -14.13 -8.99 19.45
N ASN A 204 -13.32 -8.25 18.71
CA ASN A 204 -12.57 -8.77 17.57
C ASN A 204 -11.50 -9.74 18.09
N CYS A 205 -11.33 -10.86 17.40
CA CYS A 205 -10.33 -11.86 17.74
C CYS A 205 -9.36 -12.06 16.58
N LEU A 206 -8.06 -12.10 16.87
CA LEU A 206 -7.07 -12.70 16.01
C LEU A 206 -6.76 -14.08 16.56
N LEU A 207 -6.80 -15.09 15.70
CA LEU A 207 -6.65 -16.47 16.11
C LEU A 207 -5.21 -16.95 16.10
N GLU A 208 -4.90 -17.85 17.02
CA GLU A 208 -3.69 -18.66 16.94
C GLU A 208 -3.71 -19.52 15.67
N PRO A 209 -2.54 -19.82 15.09
CA PRO A 209 -2.48 -20.52 13.81
C PRO A 209 -3.11 -21.91 13.93
N TYR A 210 -3.94 -22.25 12.96
CA TYR A 210 -4.60 -23.54 12.88
C TYR A 210 -4.56 -24.07 11.45
N VAL A 211 -4.68 -25.38 11.32
CA VAL A 211 -4.76 -26.04 10.01
C VAL A 211 -6.23 -26.20 9.67
N ASP A 212 -6.59 -25.76 8.47
CA ASP A 212 -7.91 -26.00 7.92
C ASP A 212 -7.84 -26.63 6.54
N LYS A 213 -8.95 -27.22 6.08
CA LYS A 213 -9.08 -27.76 4.74
C LYS A 213 -9.86 -26.79 3.86
N VAL A 214 -9.18 -26.21 2.88
CA VAL A 214 -9.79 -25.34 1.86
C VAL A 214 -9.65 -26.04 0.52
N ASP A 215 -10.77 -26.28 -0.16
CA ASP A 215 -10.85 -27.03 -1.42
C ASP A 215 -10.07 -28.37 -1.37
N GLY A 216 -10.21 -29.09 -0.24
CA GLY A 216 -9.56 -30.38 0.01
C GLY A 216 -8.06 -30.32 0.34
N LYS A 217 -7.46 -29.14 0.45
CA LYS A 217 -6.05 -28.96 0.85
C LYS A 217 -5.91 -28.44 2.26
N ASN A 218 -4.98 -29.04 3.01
CA ASN A 218 -4.59 -28.52 4.33
C ASN A 218 -3.80 -27.22 4.15
N ILE A 219 -4.35 -26.11 4.64
CA ILE A 219 -3.70 -24.80 4.68
C ILE A 219 -3.51 -24.43 6.15
N LEU A 220 -2.29 -24.02 6.49
CA LEU A 220 -2.03 -23.41 7.78
C LEU A 220 -2.33 -21.91 7.68
N MET A 221 -3.25 -21.44 8.52
CA MET A 221 -3.78 -20.08 8.47
C MET A 221 -4.00 -19.50 9.87
N THR A 222 -4.22 -18.19 9.91
CA THR A 222 -4.73 -17.43 11.06
C THR A 222 -5.93 -16.64 10.57
N SER A 223 -6.81 -16.27 11.48
CA SER A 223 -8.07 -15.62 11.11
C SER A 223 -8.34 -14.42 11.98
N ILE A 224 -8.84 -13.36 11.34
CA ILE A 224 -9.44 -12.24 12.04
C ILE A 224 -10.95 -12.49 12.06
N ALA A 225 -11.49 -12.72 13.24
CA ALA A 225 -12.91 -13.00 13.45
C ALA A 225 -13.58 -11.83 14.19
N ILE A 226 -14.66 -11.31 13.59
CA ILE A 226 -15.36 -10.10 14.03
C ILE A 226 -16.81 -10.45 14.37
N PRO A 227 -17.33 -10.03 15.54
CA PRO A 227 -18.73 -10.25 15.88
C PRO A 227 -19.64 -9.33 15.05
N ILE A 228 -20.62 -9.92 14.37
CA ILE A 228 -21.72 -9.18 13.75
C ILE A 228 -22.68 -8.78 14.87
N LYS A 229 -22.81 -7.48 15.13
CA LYS A 229 -23.65 -6.96 16.21
C LYS A 229 -24.91 -6.28 15.69
N PHE A 230 -26.06 -6.63 16.25
CA PHE A 230 -27.34 -5.97 16.00
C PHE A 230 -28.02 -5.58 17.31
N ALA A 231 -28.39 -4.31 17.45
CA ALA A 231 -28.93 -3.75 18.70
C ALA A 231 -28.07 -4.12 19.93
N ASN A 232 -26.74 -4.04 19.76
CA ASN A 232 -25.74 -4.40 20.76
C ASN A 232 -25.71 -5.89 21.20
N LYS A 233 -26.32 -6.79 20.43
CA LYS A 233 -26.22 -8.25 20.62
C LYS A 233 -25.45 -8.88 19.46
N VAL A 234 -24.56 -9.82 19.77
CA VAL A 234 -23.90 -10.62 18.73
C VAL A 234 -24.94 -11.55 18.10
N VAL A 235 -25.03 -11.51 16.77
CA VAL A 235 -25.97 -12.32 15.96
C VAL A 235 -25.26 -13.28 15.01
N GLY A 236 -23.95 -13.14 14.86
CA GLY A 236 -23.13 -13.97 14.00
C GLY A 236 -21.68 -13.51 14.06
N VAL A 237 -20.87 -14.13 13.22
CA VAL A 237 -19.45 -13.86 13.08
C VAL A 237 -19.14 -13.75 11.61
N VAL A 238 -18.27 -12.82 11.28
CA VAL A 238 -17.62 -12.74 9.97
C VAL A 238 -16.13 -12.80 10.18
N GLY A 239 -15.40 -13.45 9.29
CA GLY A 239 -13.95 -13.47 9.39
C GLY A 239 -13.24 -13.54 8.05
N ILE A 240 -11.96 -13.21 8.11
CA ILE A 240 -11.04 -13.22 6.98
C ILE A 240 -9.84 -14.08 7.39
N ASP A 241 -9.53 -15.06 6.54
CA ASP A 241 -8.45 -16.01 6.76
C ASP A 241 -7.20 -15.56 6.00
N ILE A 242 -6.05 -15.68 6.66
CA ILE A 242 -4.76 -15.24 6.18
C ILE A 242 -3.82 -16.45 6.13
N ALA A 243 -3.22 -16.70 4.97
CA ALA A 243 -2.26 -17.78 4.80
C ALA A 243 -0.98 -17.46 5.57
N LEU A 244 -0.51 -18.42 6.37
CA LEU A 244 0.79 -18.28 7.02
C LEU A 244 1.95 -18.34 6.01
N ALA A 245 1.74 -18.93 4.83
CA ALA A 245 2.74 -18.97 3.76
C ALA A 245 3.16 -17.57 3.29
N ASP A 246 2.24 -16.61 3.23
CA ASP A 246 2.57 -15.24 2.81
C ASP A 246 3.41 -14.52 3.86
N ILE A 247 3.15 -14.79 5.14
CA ILE A 247 3.93 -14.24 6.26
C ILE A 247 5.32 -14.91 6.29
N GLN A 248 5.41 -16.21 5.97
CA GLN A 248 6.65 -16.96 5.84
C GLN A 248 7.59 -16.35 4.79
N THR A 249 7.09 -16.14 3.57
CA THR A 249 7.89 -15.56 2.49
C THR A 249 8.42 -14.18 2.87
N LYS A 250 7.60 -13.35 3.53
CA LYS A 250 8.03 -12.04 4.03
C LYS A 250 9.12 -12.15 5.10
N ALA A 251 9.02 -13.11 6.02
CA ALA A 251 10.06 -13.35 7.03
C ALA A 251 11.39 -13.83 6.41
N GLU A 252 11.33 -14.66 5.37
CA GLU A 252 12.49 -15.10 4.58
C GLU A 252 13.16 -13.93 3.87
N GLU A 253 12.39 -13.13 3.12
CA GLU A 253 12.89 -11.92 2.46
C GLU A 253 13.55 -10.97 3.44
N PHE A 254 12.98 -10.83 4.63
CA PHE A 254 13.53 -9.97 5.65
C PHE A 254 14.86 -10.48 6.22
N SER A 255 14.97 -11.78 6.46
CA SER A 255 16.23 -12.41 6.89
C SER A 255 17.37 -12.13 5.90
N THR A 256 17.09 -12.09 4.59
CA THR A 256 18.11 -11.78 3.56
C THR A 256 18.73 -10.38 3.70
N LYS A 257 18.03 -9.43 4.31
CA LYS A 257 18.48 -8.05 4.48
C LYS A 257 19.40 -7.85 5.69
N ILE A 258 19.53 -8.86 6.56
CA ILE A 258 20.33 -8.80 7.78
C ILE A 258 21.44 -9.86 7.73
N ALA A 259 22.67 -9.45 8.02
CA ALA A 259 23.84 -10.34 8.10
C ALA A 259 24.04 -11.21 6.83
N ASP A 260 23.87 -10.60 5.66
CA ASP A 260 23.99 -11.27 4.35
C ASP A 260 23.12 -12.55 4.25
N GLY A 261 21.92 -12.53 4.84
CA GLY A 261 20.99 -13.67 4.85
C GLY A 261 21.30 -14.76 5.87
N ASN A 262 22.22 -14.52 6.81
CA ASN A 262 22.55 -15.46 7.89
C ASN A 262 21.82 -15.14 9.20
N SER A 263 20.84 -14.24 9.16
CA SER A 263 19.94 -13.99 10.28
C SER A 263 18.78 -14.99 10.29
N ARG A 264 18.20 -15.23 11.45
CA ARG A 264 16.97 -16.01 11.59
C ARG A 264 15.89 -15.12 12.19
N VAL A 265 14.74 -15.07 11.53
CA VAL A 265 13.61 -14.24 11.91
C VAL A 265 12.43 -15.16 12.18
N LEU A 266 11.88 -15.05 13.36
CA LEU A 266 10.71 -15.76 13.83
C LEU A 266 9.61 -14.74 14.12
N ILE A 267 8.43 -14.94 13.55
CA ILE A 267 7.22 -14.22 14.00
C ILE A 267 6.46 -15.18 14.88
N VAL A 268 6.15 -14.75 16.09
CA VAL A 268 5.57 -15.57 17.14
C VAL A 268 4.30 -14.91 17.65
N SER A 269 3.24 -15.70 17.79
CA SER A 269 1.95 -15.26 18.28
C SER A 269 1.96 -14.97 19.79
N GLU A 270 0.80 -14.56 20.32
CA GLU A 270 0.62 -14.25 21.74
C GLU A 270 0.72 -15.52 22.61
N ASP A 271 0.17 -16.64 22.14
CA ASP A 271 0.26 -17.95 22.81
C ASP A 271 1.53 -18.74 22.44
N ASN A 272 2.56 -18.06 21.93
CA ASN A 272 3.86 -18.60 21.58
C ASN A 272 3.88 -19.61 20.42
N ALA A 273 2.89 -19.62 19.53
CA ALA A 273 2.99 -20.36 18.28
C ALA A 273 3.83 -19.62 17.25
N VAL A 274 4.62 -20.35 16.47
CA VAL A 274 5.42 -19.77 15.41
C VAL A 274 4.56 -19.54 14.17
N ILE A 275 4.39 -18.27 13.81
CA ILE A 275 3.69 -17.83 12.60
C ILE A 275 4.59 -17.96 11.38
N ALA A 276 5.87 -17.62 11.51
CA ALA A 276 6.86 -17.73 10.45
C ALA A 276 8.25 -17.99 11.02
N ASP A 277 9.08 -18.74 10.31
CA ASP A 277 10.48 -19.00 10.63
C ASP A 277 11.32 -18.93 9.36
N SER A 278 12.05 -17.83 9.18
CA SER A 278 12.83 -17.55 7.97
C SER A 278 13.87 -18.62 7.62
N ASN A 279 14.22 -19.51 8.56
CA ASN A 279 15.20 -20.56 8.34
C ASN A 279 14.57 -21.93 8.05
N ASN A 280 13.33 -22.17 8.49
CA ASN A 280 12.63 -23.43 8.25
C ASN A 280 11.11 -23.26 8.33
N SER A 281 10.45 -23.16 7.18
CA SER A 281 8.99 -23.05 7.08
C SER A 281 8.21 -24.23 7.67
N ALA A 282 8.83 -25.40 7.86
CA ALA A 282 8.17 -26.54 8.50
C ALA A 282 7.87 -26.32 10.00
N ASN A 283 8.42 -25.25 10.59
CA ASN A 283 8.21 -24.89 11.99
C ASN A 283 6.93 -24.08 12.23
N GLN A 284 6.20 -23.68 11.18
CA GLN A 284 4.97 -22.93 11.35
C GLN A 284 3.92 -23.75 12.12
N GLY A 285 3.24 -23.09 13.07
CA GLY A 285 2.27 -23.68 13.96
C GLY A 285 2.87 -24.44 15.16
N ALA A 286 4.18 -24.71 15.20
CA ALA A 286 4.83 -25.30 16.36
C ALA A 286 5.04 -24.28 17.49
N LEU A 287 5.20 -24.76 18.72
CA LEU A 287 5.46 -23.87 19.87
C LEU A 287 6.89 -23.32 19.80
N PHE A 288 7.04 -22.03 20.10
CA PHE A 288 8.33 -21.35 20.12
C PHE A 288 9.37 -22.08 21.00
N SER A 289 8.94 -22.63 22.13
CA SER A 289 9.80 -23.39 23.05
C SER A 289 10.35 -24.71 22.48
N GLU A 290 9.72 -25.27 21.45
CA GLU A 290 10.22 -26.47 20.75
C GLU A 290 11.35 -26.13 19.78
N ILE A 291 11.36 -24.89 19.30
CA ILE A 291 12.27 -24.41 18.26
C ILE A 291 13.45 -23.67 18.90
N ILE A 292 13.15 -22.75 19.80
CA ILE A 292 14.11 -22.00 20.60
C ILE A 292 14.01 -22.55 22.03
N LYS A 293 15.13 -22.96 22.61
CA LYS A 293 15.19 -23.45 24.01
C LYS A 293 15.07 -22.31 25.02
N SER A 294 14.05 -21.48 24.87
CA SER A 294 13.64 -20.39 25.75
C SER A 294 12.12 -20.35 25.78
N THR A 295 11.56 -20.05 26.95
CA THR A 295 10.11 -19.84 27.11
C THR A 295 9.76 -18.36 27.20
N GLU A 296 10.76 -17.46 27.25
CA GLU A 296 10.53 -16.03 27.46
C GLU A 296 10.89 -15.22 26.20
N LEU A 297 9.91 -14.44 25.72
CA LEU A 297 10.04 -13.41 24.68
C LEU A 297 10.17 -12.03 25.34
N ASN A 298 11.27 -11.82 26.04
CA ASN A 298 11.55 -10.52 26.67
C ASN A 298 11.99 -9.51 25.61
N GLU A 299 11.25 -8.41 25.51
CA GLU A 299 11.53 -7.33 24.57
C GLU A 299 12.91 -6.69 24.85
N GLY A 300 13.65 -6.42 23.77
CA GLY A 300 15.00 -5.85 23.83
C GLY A 300 16.06 -6.78 23.24
N ILE A 301 17.32 -6.38 23.41
CA ILE A 301 18.49 -7.11 22.91
C ILE A 301 19.05 -7.99 24.02
N SER A 302 19.26 -9.27 23.71
CA SER A 302 19.97 -10.22 24.55
C SER A 302 21.16 -10.82 23.79
N GLU A 303 22.12 -11.33 24.55
CA GLU A 303 23.34 -11.93 24.00
C GLU A 303 23.54 -13.30 24.65
N ASN A 304 23.83 -14.30 23.82
CA ASN A 304 24.30 -15.60 24.26
C ASN A 304 25.72 -15.89 23.71
N ASP A 305 26.21 -17.11 23.92
CA ASP A 305 27.55 -17.50 23.47
C ASP A 305 27.71 -17.51 21.94
N ARG A 306 26.61 -17.66 21.17
CA ARG A 306 26.59 -17.90 19.72
C ARG A 306 25.96 -16.78 18.91
N SER A 307 25.01 -16.03 19.46
CA SER A 307 24.18 -15.07 18.73
C SER A 307 23.79 -13.86 19.58
N PHE A 308 23.45 -12.77 18.89
CA PHE A 308 22.65 -11.67 19.41
C PHE A 308 21.21 -11.89 19.02
N THR A 309 20.31 -11.65 19.97
CA THR A 309 18.88 -11.81 19.76
C THR A 309 18.19 -10.49 20.05
N LEU A 310 17.29 -10.06 19.18
CA LEU A 310 16.39 -8.94 19.38
C LEU A 310 14.95 -9.44 19.35
N VAL A 311 14.18 -9.08 20.37
CA VAL A 311 12.73 -9.29 20.39
C VAL A 311 12.04 -7.92 20.37
N LYS A 312 11.08 -7.75 19.47
CA LYS A 312 10.17 -6.58 19.44
C LYS A 312 8.72 -7.03 19.40
N ARG A 313 7.86 -6.28 20.07
CA ARG A 313 6.41 -6.53 20.07
C ARG A 313 5.74 -5.86 18.88
N ILE A 314 4.75 -6.56 18.33
CA ILE A 314 3.93 -6.12 17.21
C ILE A 314 2.49 -5.95 17.72
N HIS A 315 1.92 -4.75 17.58
CA HIS A 315 0.57 -4.44 18.03
C HIS A 315 -0.43 -4.58 16.89
N LEU A 316 -1.17 -5.68 16.86
CA LEU A 316 -2.06 -5.99 15.75
C LEU A 316 -3.45 -5.40 16.01
N GLY A 317 -3.64 -4.14 15.59
CA GLY A 317 -4.93 -3.44 15.63
C GLY A 317 -5.59 -3.36 17.02
N GLY A 318 -4.81 -3.51 18.09
CA GLY A 318 -5.29 -3.53 19.47
C GLY A 318 -6.02 -4.82 19.90
N ILE A 319 -6.02 -5.87 19.08
CA ILE A 319 -6.74 -7.13 19.35
C ILE A 319 -5.82 -8.29 19.75
N ALA A 320 -4.53 -8.20 19.42
CA ALA A 320 -3.51 -9.19 19.78
C ALA A 320 -2.12 -8.55 19.82
N GLN A 321 -1.20 -9.18 20.55
CA GLN A 321 0.21 -8.81 20.58
C GLN A 321 1.10 -9.97 20.14
N TRP A 322 1.75 -9.82 18.99
CA TRP A 322 2.73 -10.77 18.49
C TRP A 322 4.16 -10.27 18.77
N SER A 323 5.15 -11.11 18.51
CA SER A 323 6.56 -10.77 18.66
C SER A 323 7.36 -11.14 17.42
N ILE A 324 8.26 -10.27 17.01
CA ILE A 324 9.34 -10.62 16.08
C ILE A 324 10.60 -10.93 16.88
N TYR A 325 11.10 -12.15 16.72
CA TYR A 325 12.35 -12.63 17.28
C TYR A 325 13.37 -12.67 16.14
N THR A 326 14.44 -11.90 16.26
CA THR A 326 15.52 -11.84 15.27
C THR A 326 16.81 -12.32 15.92
N GLU A 327 17.44 -13.34 15.36
CA GLU A 327 18.72 -13.89 15.79
C GLU A 327 19.79 -13.63 14.74
N VAL A 328 20.90 -13.03 15.15
CA VAL A 328 22.07 -12.78 14.30
C VAL A 328 23.29 -13.48 14.91
N PRO A 329 24.01 -14.33 14.15
CA PRO A 329 25.19 -15.00 14.66
C PRO A 329 26.26 -13.99 15.09
N LYS A 330 26.85 -14.23 16.25
CA LYS A 330 27.78 -13.32 16.93
C LYS A 330 28.95 -12.93 16.03
N LYS A 331 29.41 -13.88 15.21
CA LYS A 331 30.49 -13.68 14.21
C LYS A 331 30.29 -12.42 13.38
N TYR A 332 29.08 -12.14 12.86
CA TYR A 332 28.86 -10.99 11.99
C TYR A 332 29.00 -9.65 12.71
N ILE A 333 28.58 -9.58 13.97
CA ILE A 333 28.72 -8.40 14.82
C ILE A 333 30.16 -8.28 15.36
N THR A 334 30.78 -9.40 15.75
CA THR A 334 32.12 -9.39 16.32
C THR A 334 33.23 -9.30 15.29
N ASP A 335 33.02 -9.73 14.04
CA ASP A 335 34.02 -9.63 12.98
C ASP A 335 34.29 -8.17 12.64
N GLU A 336 33.27 -7.32 12.61
CA GLU A 336 33.43 -5.87 12.43
C GLU A 336 34.19 -5.23 13.60
N VAL A 337 33.85 -5.62 14.84
CA VAL A 337 34.59 -5.20 16.06
C VAL A 337 36.04 -5.70 16.00
N ASN A 338 36.27 -6.96 15.61
CA ASN A 338 37.57 -7.59 15.56
C ASN A 338 38.44 -7.00 14.45
N GLN A 339 37.91 -6.77 13.26
CA GLN A 339 38.64 -6.11 12.16
C GLN A 339 39.10 -4.72 12.59
N THR A 340 38.20 -3.93 13.21
CA THR A 340 38.54 -2.60 13.71
C THR A 340 39.58 -2.66 14.84
N MET A 341 39.47 -3.63 15.76
CA MET A 341 40.46 -3.86 16.82
C MET A 341 41.79 -4.38 16.28
N THR A 342 41.79 -5.16 15.19
CA THR A 342 43.01 -5.66 14.55
C THR A 342 43.79 -4.52 13.90
N VAL A 343 43.11 -3.53 13.32
CA VAL A 343 43.74 -2.29 12.82
C VAL A 343 44.37 -1.52 13.99
N LEU A 344 43.69 -1.44 15.14
CA LEU A 344 44.20 -0.78 16.34
C LEU A 344 45.42 -1.50 16.94
N ASP A 345 45.38 -2.82 17.05
CA ASP A 345 46.47 -3.66 17.54
C ASP A 345 47.68 -3.65 16.60
N LYS A 346 47.45 -3.55 15.28
CA LYS A 346 48.53 -3.39 14.30
C LYS A 346 49.18 -2.02 14.45
N GLY A 347 48.38 -0.96 14.59
CA GLY A 347 48.88 0.40 14.82
C GLY A 347 49.71 0.52 16.09
N THR A 348 49.31 -0.11 17.20
CA THR A 348 50.07 -0.10 18.46
C THR A 348 51.39 -0.87 18.34
N LYS A 349 51.43 -2.01 17.64
CA LYS A 349 52.66 -2.76 17.37
C LYS A 349 53.63 -1.99 16.46
N ASP A 350 53.12 -1.34 15.42
CA ASP A 350 53.92 -0.50 14.53
C ASP A 350 54.49 0.72 15.27
N GLN A 351 53.73 1.26 16.24
CA GLN A 351 54.19 2.36 17.09
C GLN A 351 55.23 1.92 18.14
N LEU A 352 55.08 0.73 18.75
CA LEU A 352 56.08 0.19 19.67
C LEU A 352 57.39 -0.20 18.96
N THR A 353 57.30 -0.76 17.74
CA THR A 353 58.48 -1.12 16.94
C THR A 353 59.25 0.12 16.47
N SER A 354 58.56 1.17 16.02
CA SER A 354 59.20 2.44 15.65
C SER A 354 59.89 3.11 16.84
N VAL A 355 59.28 3.10 18.04
CA VAL A 355 59.92 3.60 19.28
C VAL A 355 61.15 2.76 19.68
N LEU A 356 61.11 1.44 19.49
CA LEU A 356 62.25 0.55 19.71
C LEU A 356 63.41 0.84 18.76
N TYR A 357 63.13 0.98 17.45
CA TYR A 357 64.14 1.32 16.46
C TYR A 357 64.75 2.70 16.72
N MET A 358 63.93 3.69 17.05
CA MET A 358 64.40 5.03 17.42
C MET A 358 65.27 5.01 18.69
N SER A 359 64.87 4.24 19.71
CA SER A 359 65.63 4.13 20.96
C SER A 359 66.96 3.40 20.78
N LEU A 360 67.00 2.36 19.94
CA LEU A 360 68.22 1.65 19.57
C LEU A 360 69.17 2.57 18.80
N LEU A 361 68.62 3.38 17.89
CA LEU A 361 69.37 4.34 17.09
C LEU A 361 69.96 5.45 17.97
N VAL A 362 69.21 5.98 18.94
CA VAL A 362 69.70 6.97 19.92
C VAL A 362 70.75 6.38 20.88
N LEU A 363 70.62 5.11 21.29
CA LEU A 363 71.60 4.42 22.15
C LEU A 363 72.93 4.18 21.42
N ILE A 364 72.87 3.83 20.13
CA ILE A 364 74.05 3.67 19.27
C ILE A 364 74.72 5.02 19.03
N ILE A 365 73.96 6.06 18.64
CA ILE A 365 74.49 7.40 18.40
C ILE A 365 75.07 8.01 19.69
N GLY A 366 74.39 7.90 20.83
CA GLY A 366 74.85 8.41 22.12
C GLY A 366 76.14 7.73 22.61
N SER A 367 76.26 6.42 22.41
CA SER A 367 77.48 5.66 22.74
C SER A 367 78.66 6.06 21.84
N ILE A 368 78.39 6.35 20.57
CA ILE A 368 79.39 6.83 19.60
C ILE A 368 79.84 8.26 19.93
N ILE A 369 78.92 9.18 20.27
CA ILE A 369 79.23 10.58 20.63
C ILE A 369 80.05 10.68 21.93
N ILE A 370 79.74 9.86 22.94
CA ILE A 370 80.49 9.81 24.22
C ILE A 370 81.91 9.27 24.04
N PHE A 371 82.12 8.34 23.10
CA PHE A 371 83.44 7.82 22.74
C PHE A 371 84.28 8.87 21.99
N ILE A 372 83.59 9.65 21.17
CA ILE A 372 84.15 10.68 20.30
C ILE A 372 84.63 11.90 21.10
N MET A 373 83.83 12.45 22.03
CA MET A 373 84.18 13.65 22.83
C MET A 373 85.45 13.52 23.70
N ALA A 374 85.96 12.31 23.87
CA ALA A 374 87.05 12.02 24.79
C ALA A 374 88.45 12.05 24.15
N GLU A 375 88.57 12.39 22.86
CA GLU A 375 89.81 12.11 22.12
C GLU A 375 90.54 13.33 21.54
N LYS A 376 89.92 14.48 21.28
CA LYS A 376 90.49 15.44 20.32
C LYS A 376 90.27 16.93 20.68
N LEU A 377 90.13 17.21 21.98
CA LEU A 377 89.65 18.49 22.53
C LEU A 377 90.65 19.65 22.38
N THR A 378 91.72 19.53 21.59
CA THR A 378 92.88 20.44 21.74
C THR A 378 93.48 21.10 20.52
N VAL A 379 93.05 20.93 19.26
CA VAL A 379 93.80 21.60 18.16
C VAL A 379 93.00 22.28 17.03
N PRO A 380 91.93 21.76 16.43
CA PRO A 380 91.64 22.20 15.05
C PRO A 380 90.42 23.16 14.88
N LEU A 381 90.05 23.89 15.94
CA LEU A 381 88.88 24.79 16.03
C LEU A 381 88.88 25.99 15.05
N ARG A 382 89.94 26.20 14.26
CA ARG A 382 90.07 27.37 13.38
C ARG A 382 89.57 27.19 11.95
N ALA A 383 89.42 25.96 11.45
CA ALA A 383 89.01 25.71 10.05
C ALA A 383 87.48 25.76 9.82
N VAL A 384 86.68 25.60 10.88
CA VAL A 384 85.20 25.56 10.78
C VAL A 384 84.56 26.95 10.88
N ALA A 385 85.25 27.90 11.50
CA ALA A 385 84.80 29.29 11.60
C ALA A 385 84.66 29.96 10.22
N ASP A 386 85.50 29.60 9.24
CA ASP A 386 85.46 30.18 7.89
C ASP A 386 84.35 29.58 7.00
N ALA A 387 83.97 28.31 7.20
CA ALA A 387 82.87 27.67 6.47
C ALA A 387 81.48 28.14 6.97
N LEU A 388 81.34 28.43 8.26
CA LEU A 388 80.12 29.01 8.85
C LEU A 388 79.80 30.42 8.29
N LYS A 389 80.81 31.15 7.83
CA LYS A 389 80.65 32.50 7.27
C LYS A 389 80.01 32.48 5.86
N GLN A 390 80.09 31.37 5.12
CA GLN A 390 79.46 31.20 3.80
C GLN A 390 77.99 30.75 3.85
N ILE A 391 77.56 30.06 4.92
CA ILE A 391 76.16 29.65 5.10
C ILE A 391 75.31 30.77 5.74
N ALA A 392 75.92 31.65 6.53
CA ALA A 392 75.23 32.75 7.21
C ALA A 392 74.85 33.95 6.32
N SER A 393 75.22 33.98 5.03
CA SER A 393 75.02 35.13 4.12
C SER A 393 73.75 35.10 3.27
N GLY A 394 72.88 34.09 3.40
CA GLY A 394 71.52 34.11 2.83
C GLY A 394 71.33 33.49 1.44
N ASP A 395 72.39 33.28 0.66
CA ASP A 395 72.39 32.52 -0.60
C ASP A 395 73.35 31.32 -0.46
N ALA A 396 72.83 30.15 -0.07
CA ALA A 396 73.66 29.00 0.31
C ALA A 396 73.57 27.84 -0.71
N ASP A 397 74.72 27.41 -1.23
CA ASP A 397 74.87 26.17 -2.00
C ASP A 397 75.07 25.00 -1.03
N LEU A 398 73.97 24.33 -0.68
CA LEU A 398 73.91 23.17 0.20
C LEU A 398 74.51 21.91 -0.45
N THR A 399 75.04 21.99 -1.67
CA THR A 399 75.82 20.90 -2.30
C THR A 399 77.30 20.93 -1.92
N GLN A 400 77.79 22.03 -1.32
CA GLN A 400 79.18 22.16 -0.89
C GLN A 400 79.48 21.28 0.32
N ARG A 401 80.69 20.70 0.36
CA ARG A 401 81.15 19.84 1.47
C ARG A 401 82.57 20.22 1.87
N ILE A 402 82.84 20.23 3.16
CA ILE A 402 84.21 20.42 3.68
C ILE A 402 84.99 19.11 3.47
N LYS A 403 86.19 19.19 2.87
CA LYS A 403 87.06 18.04 2.58
C LYS A 403 87.69 17.52 3.88
N VAL A 404 87.29 16.32 4.32
CA VAL A 404 87.69 15.75 5.62
C VAL A 404 88.98 14.94 5.48
N ASN A 405 90.11 15.49 5.95
CA ASN A 405 91.43 14.83 5.88
C ASN A 405 91.97 14.38 7.26
N SER A 406 91.23 14.58 8.34
CA SER A 406 91.64 14.20 9.69
C SER A 406 90.60 13.30 10.35
N LYS A 407 91.04 12.37 11.21
CA LYS A 407 90.17 11.49 12.00
C LYS A 407 89.95 12.02 13.43
N ASP A 408 90.32 13.28 13.71
CA ASP A 408 90.24 13.98 15.00
C ASP A 408 88.99 14.92 15.15
N GLU A 409 88.74 15.69 16.22
CA GLU A 409 87.38 16.26 16.56
C GLU A 409 86.92 17.30 15.55
N THR A 410 87.80 17.68 14.64
CA THR A 410 87.54 18.66 13.61
C THR A 410 87.39 18.05 12.25
N GLY A 411 87.95 16.85 12.06
CA GLY A 411 87.41 15.90 11.11
C GLY A 411 85.95 15.57 11.42
N GLN A 412 85.60 15.41 12.71
CA GLN A 412 84.20 15.25 13.14
C GLN A 412 83.40 16.54 13.07
N LEU A 413 83.95 17.71 13.42
CA LEU A 413 83.23 18.97 13.28
C LEU A 413 82.94 19.28 11.79
N ALA A 414 83.88 18.99 10.88
CA ALA A 414 83.66 19.04 9.43
C ALA A 414 82.65 17.97 8.95
N HIS A 415 82.65 16.78 9.55
CA HIS A 415 81.66 15.73 9.25
C HIS A 415 80.25 16.07 9.77
N SER A 416 80.11 16.57 11.00
CA SER A 416 78.85 17.03 11.59
C SER A 416 78.31 18.28 10.90
N PHE A 417 79.19 19.15 10.40
CA PHE A 417 78.78 20.25 9.51
C PHE A 417 78.22 19.72 8.18
N ASN A 418 78.89 18.75 7.54
CA ASN A 418 78.36 18.11 6.34
C ASN A 418 77.03 17.37 6.60
N GLN A 419 76.85 16.73 7.77
CA GLN A 419 75.58 16.09 8.19
C GLN A 419 74.46 17.11 8.48
N PHE A 420 74.80 18.25 9.08
CA PHE A 420 73.86 19.35 9.30
C PHE A 420 73.36 19.92 7.97
N VAL A 421 74.26 20.14 7.00
CA VAL A 421 73.91 20.59 5.64
C VAL A 421 73.06 19.55 4.91
N GLU A 422 73.34 18.26 5.07
CA GLU A 422 72.53 17.15 4.52
C GLU A 422 71.13 17.08 5.15
N GLY A 423 71.02 17.26 6.48
CA GLY A 423 69.74 17.35 7.17
C GLY A 423 68.92 18.57 6.74
N LEU A 424 69.58 19.72 6.55
CA LEU A 424 68.95 20.94 6.04
C LEU A 424 68.45 20.74 4.59
N ALA A 425 69.25 20.11 3.72
CA ALA A 425 68.85 19.78 2.36
C ALA A 425 67.63 18.84 2.32
N ASN A 426 67.56 17.83 3.20
CA ASN A 426 66.39 16.95 3.31
C ASN A 426 65.13 17.67 3.80
N ILE A 427 65.25 18.59 4.78
CA ILE A 427 64.11 19.40 5.25
C ILE A 427 63.61 20.32 4.14
N VAL A 428 64.51 20.99 3.42
CA VAL A 428 64.16 21.83 2.27
C VAL A 428 63.54 20.99 1.15
N GLY A 429 64.02 19.76 0.93
CA GLY A 429 63.44 18.80 0.01
C GLY A 429 62.01 18.37 0.37
N GLN A 430 61.76 18.01 1.63
CA GLN A 430 60.41 17.67 2.12
C GLN A 430 59.46 18.87 2.07
N PHE A 431 59.97 20.07 2.37
CA PHE A 431 59.20 21.31 2.27
C PHE A 431 58.84 21.63 0.80
N SER A 432 59.77 21.42 -0.14
CA SER A 432 59.52 21.52 -1.58
C SER A 432 58.46 20.52 -2.08
N GLU A 433 58.46 19.29 -1.56
CA GLU A 433 57.43 18.30 -1.85
C GLU A 433 56.06 18.71 -1.31
N GLY A 434 56.00 19.24 -0.08
CA GLY A 434 54.76 19.78 0.51
C GLY A 434 54.18 20.98 -0.26
N VAL A 435 55.03 21.85 -0.81
CA VAL A 435 54.61 22.95 -1.71
C VAL A 435 54.00 22.39 -3.01
N LYS A 436 54.58 21.34 -3.60
CA LYS A 436 53.98 20.67 -4.78
C LYS A 436 52.61 20.06 -4.47
N THR A 437 52.45 19.43 -3.31
CA THR A 437 51.14 18.93 -2.86
C THR A 437 50.13 20.07 -2.69
N THR A 438 50.57 21.21 -2.16
CA THR A 438 49.71 22.42 -1.99
C THR A 438 49.26 22.98 -3.33
N PHE A 439 50.15 23.03 -4.33
CA PHE A 439 49.76 23.42 -5.70
C PHE A 439 48.75 22.46 -6.32
N SER A 440 48.98 21.15 -6.21
CA SER A 440 48.05 20.15 -6.72
C SER A 440 46.68 20.23 -6.05
N ALA A 441 46.63 20.46 -4.73
CA ALA A 441 45.39 20.66 -3.98
C ALA A 441 44.65 21.94 -4.40
N SER A 442 45.39 23.05 -4.61
CA SER A 442 44.85 24.31 -5.12
C SER A 442 44.26 24.16 -6.52
N GLU A 443 44.97 23.51 -7.44
CA GLU A 443 44.51 23.30 -8.82
C GLU A 443 43.25 22.42 -8.85
N THR A 444 43.24 21.36 -8.03
CA THR A 444 42.08 20.48 -7.85
C THR A 444 40.89 21.24 -7.27
N GLY A 445 41.10 22.08 -6.25
CA GLY A 445 40.05 22.91 -5.63
C GLY A 445 39.45 23.92 -6.61
N LYS A 446 40.28 24.55 -7.44
CA LYS A 446 39.84 25.45 -8.52
C LYS A 446 39.03 24.73 -9.60
N ALA A 447 39.50 23.56 -10.06
CA ALA A 447 38.79 22.77 -11.06
C ALA A 447 37.44 22.27 -10.55
N LEU A 448 37.40 21.82 -9.28
CA LEU A 448 36.17 21.38 -8.62
C LEU A 448 35.17 22.54 -8.50
N SER A 449 35.60 23.70 -7.98
CA SER A 449 34.74 24.87 -7.82
C SER A 449 34.15 25.37 -9.14
N THR A 450 34.95 25.35 -10.21
CA THR A 450 34.50 25.73 -11.57
C THR A 450 33.45 24.74 -12.10
N THR A 451 33.67 23.45 -11.90
CA THR A 451 32.74 22.40 -12.29
C THR A 451 31.43 22.50 -11.51
N THR A 452 31.51 22.70 -10.19
CA THR A 452 30.35 22.89 -9.32
C THR A 452 29.52 24.10 -9.74
N ASN A 453 30.13 25.26 -10.01
CA ASN A 453 29.39 26.43 -10.50
C ASN A 453 28.67 26.18 -11.83
N SER A 454 29.30 25.47 -12.77
CA SER A 454 28.67 25.09 -14.03
C SER A 454 27.46 24.17 -13.83
N GLN A 455 27.59 23.19 -12.93
CA GLN A 455 26.50 22.28 -12.58
C GLN A 455 25.34 23.00 -11.89
N LEU A 456 25.64 23.95 -10.98
CA LEU A 456 24.62 24.75 -10.30
C LEU A 456 23.83 25.64 -11.27
N ALA A 457 24.47 26.21 -12.29
CA ALA A 457 23.77 26.97 -13.33
C ALA A 457 22.77 26.08 -14.12
N SER A 458 23.16 24.84 -14.41
CA SER A 458 22.26 23.85 -15.02
C SER A 458 21.11 23.47 -14.06
N GLN A 459 21.41 23.33 -12.77
CA GLN A 459 20.41 23.04 -11.72
C GLN A 459 19.36 24.15 -11.62
N GLN A 460 19.76 25.42 -11.67
CA GLN A 460 18.84 26.57 -11.61
C GLN A 460 17.83 26.56 -12.77
N LEU A 461 18.29 26.25 -13.99
CA LEU A 461 17.39 26.12 -15.15
C LEU A 461 16.39 24.98 -14.97
N MET A 462 16.82 23.85 -14.40
CA MET A 462 15.92 22.74 -14.09
C MET A 462 14.88 23.13 -13.04
N ILE A 463 15.28 23.86 -11.99
CA ILE A 463 14.37 24.36 -10.95
C ILE A 463 13.31 25.29 -11.56
N GLU A 464 13.71 26.21 -12.44
CA GLU A 464 12.78 27.14 -13.11
C GLU A 464 11.76 26.41 -14.00
N MET A 465 12.20 25.38 -14.74
CA MET A 465 11.30 24.56 -15.55
C MET A 465 10.30 23.78 -14.68
N VAL A 466 10.75 23.18 -13.57
CA VAL A 466 9.84 22.44 -12.68
C VAL A 466 8.88 23.40 -11.97
N ALA A 467 9.32 24.61 -11.61
CA ALA A 467 8.45 25.62 -11.01
C ALA A 467 7.35 26.05 -11.99
N THR A 468 7.70 26.27 -13.26
CA THR A 468 6.72 26.58 -14.32
C THR A 468 5.72 25.43 -14.49
N ALA A 469 6.20 24.18 -14.51
CA ALA A 469 5.33 23.01 -14.62
C ALA A 469 4.40 22.85 -13.40
N ALA A 470 4.87 23.17 -12.20
CA ALA A 470 4.06 23.13 -10.98
C ALA A 470 2.96 24.20 -11.00
N GLU A 471 3.25 25.40 -11.48
CA GLU A 471 2.26 26.46 -11.67
C GLU A 471 1.20 26.08 -12.71
N GLU A 472 1.62 25.55 -13.87
CA GLU A 472 0.70 25.05 -14.90
C GLU A 472 -0.16 23.90 -14.37
N MET A 473 0.41 23.01 -13.55
CA MET A 473 -0.31 21.92 -12.90
C MET A 473 -1.37 22.46 -11.91
N SER A 474 -1.03 23.46 -11.10
CA SER A 474 -1.97 24.09 -10.16
C SER A 474 -3.15 24.74 -10.90
N GLN A 475 -2.88 25.46 -11.99
CA GLN A 475 -3.92 26.09 -12.79
C GLN A 475 -4.82 25.05 -13.46
N THR A 476 -4.24 24.02 -14.07
CA THR A 476 -5.02 22.95 -14.73
C THR A 476 -5.83 22.14 -13.73
N SER A 477 -5.32 21.88 -12.53
CA SER A 477 -6.10 21.28 -11.44
C SER A 477 -7.29 22.13 -11.05
N THR A 478 -7.13 23.46 -10.92
CA THR A 478 -8.24 24.38 -10.66
C THR A 478 -9.30 24.33 -11.78
N ASP A 479 -8.87 24.31 -13.04
CA ASP A 479 -9.77 24.21 -14.20
C ASP A 479 -10.52 22.87 -14.21
N VAL A 480 -9.86 21.77 -13.86
CA VAL A 480 -10.48 20.43 -13.74
C VAL A 480 -11.52 20.41 -12.62
N ALA A 481 -11.23 21.00 -11.45
CA ALA A 481 -12.19 21.11 -10.37
C ALA A 481 -13.43 21.89 -10.79
N GLN A 482 -13.25 23.04 -11.47
CA GLN A 482 -14.35 23.85 -11.98
C GLN A 482 -15.19 23.13 -13.03
N ASN A 483 -14.55 22.35 -13.91
CA ASN A 483 -15.25 21.52 -14.91
C ASN A 483 -16.05 20.39 -14.24
N ALA A 484 -15.52 19.80 -13.17
CA ALA A 484 -16.22 18.78 -12.41
C ALA A 484 -17.47 19.36 -11.71
N VAL A 485 -17.36 20.53 -11.09
CA VAL A 485 -18.52 21.25 -10.53
C VAL A 485 -19.56 21.56 -11.60
N SER A 486 -19.13 22.07 -12.76
CA SER A 486 -20.04 22.36 -13.88
C SER A 486 -20.73 21.10 -14.41
N THR A 487 -20.03 19.96 -14.41
CA THR A 487 -20.59 18.65 -14.77
C THR A 487 -21.66 18.22 -13.78
N ALA A 488 -21.41 18.37 -12.47
CA ALA A 488 -22.39 18.05 -11.42
C ALA A 488 -23.66 18.93 -11.50
N ASP A 489 -23.52 20.20 -11.88
CA ASP A 489 -24.67 21.06 -12.13
C ASP A 489 -25.48 20.61 -13.35
N ALA A 490 -24.80 20.24 -14.44
CA ALA A 490 -25.46 19.70 -15.64
C ALA A 490 -26.18 18.37 -15.36
N THR A 491 -25.58 17.47 -14.58
CA THR A 491 -26.22 16.20 -14.20
C THR A 491 -27.46 16.43 -13.34
N LYS A 492 -27.47 17.45 -12.48
CA LYS A 492 -28.65 17.84 -11.71
C LYS A 492 -29.81 18.29 -12.60
N GLU A 493 -29.54 19.02 -13.68
CA GLU A 493 -30.57 19.38 -14.68
C GLU A 493 -31.13 18.13 -15.36
N VAL A 494 -30.28 17.19 -15.76
CA VAL A 494 -30.70 15.90 -16.35
C VAL A 494 -31.55 15.09 -15.37
N LYS A 495 -31.18 15.04 -14.08
CA LYS A 495 -31.98 14.39 -13.03
C LYS A 495 -33.38 14.99 -12.93
N SER A 496 -33.47 16.32 -12.95
CA SER A 496 -34.76 17.00 -12.93
C SER A 496 -35.59 16.68 -14.18
N ALA A 497 -34.98 16.66 -15.36
CA ALA A 497 -35.64 16.31 -16.61
C ALA A 497 -36.16 14.85 -16.60
N ALA A 498 -35.36 13.90 -16.12
CA ALA A 498 -35.75 12.49 -15.99
C ALA A 498 -36.92 12.32 -15.01
N SER A 499 -36.87 12.95 -13.83
CA SER A 499 -37.95 12.93 -12.85
C SER A 499 -39.26 13.51 -13.42
N ASN A 500 -39.18 14.62 -14.15
CA ASN A 500 -40.32 15.18 -14.87
C ASN A 500 -40.86 14.22 -15.96
N GLY A 501 -39.96 13.50 -16.65
CA GLY A 501 -40.32 12.45 -17.61
C GLY A 501 -41.14 11.33 -16.98
N ILE A 502 -40.73 10.82 -15.81
CA ILE A 502 -41.47 9.81 -15.04
C ILE A 502 -42.86 10.31 -14.66
N ILE A 503 -42.98 11.56 -14.19
CA ILE A 503 -44.28 12.16 -13.85
C ILE A 503 -45.19 12.21 -15.08
N LYS A 504 -44.67 12.59 -16.24
CA LYS A 504 -45.43 12.64 -17.49
C LYS A 504 -45.85 11.25 -17.97
N LEU A 505 -44.99 10.25 -17.85
CA LEU A 505 -45.34 8.86 -18.16
C LEU A 505 -46.48 8.35 -17.28
N LYS A 506 -46.41 8.58 -15.96
CA LYS A 506 -47.51 8.20 -15.04
C LYS A 506 -48.84 8.86 -15.42
N GLN A 507 -48.81 10.13 -15.85
CA GLN A 507 -50.01 10.82 -16.35
C GLN A 507 -50.54 10.19 -17.65
N THR A 508 -49.65 9.82 -18.58
CA THR A 508 -49.99 9.14 -19.83
C THR A 508 -50.62 7.78 -19.56
N THR A 509 -50.00 6.94 -18.71
CA THR A 509 -50.54 5.63 -18.33
C THR A 509 -51.92 5.76 -17.70
N SER A 510 -52.12 6.71 -16.78
CA SER A 510 -53.43 6.97 -16.18
C SER A 510 -54.49 7.36 -17.23
N THR A 511 -54.10 8.14 -18.24
CA THR A 511 -55.00 8.56 -19.33
C THR A 511 -55.37 7.38 -20.23
N ILE A 512 -54.41 6.50 -20.55
CA ILE A 512 -54.64 5.29 -21.33
C ILE A 512 -55.55 4.31 -20.58
N SER A 513 -55.36 4.13 -19.27
CA SER A 513 -56.24 3.27 -18.46
C SER A 513 -57.68 3.78 -18.47
N LYS A 514 -57.90 5.10 -18.34
CA LYS A 514 -59.24 5.70 -18.46
C LYS A 514 -59.84 5.52 -19.85
N LEU A 515 -59.03 5.61 -20.90
CA LEU A 515 -59.47 5.36 -22.27
C LEU A 515 -59.92 3.90 -22.44
N ALA A 516 -59.17 2.94 -21.92
CA ALA A 516 -59.52 1.52 -21.94
C ALA A 516 -60.84 1.25 -21.20
N GLU A 517 -61.04 1.86 -20.03
CA GLU A 517 -62.30 1.79 -19.26
C GLU A 517 -63.49 2.34 -20.08
N GLN A 518 -63.33 3.50 -20.73
CA GLN A 518 -64.36 4.08 -21.60
C GLN A 518 -64.67 3.21 -22.83
N MET A 519 -63.67 2.54 -23.39
CA MET A 519 -63.86 1.59 -24.50
C MET A 519 -64.64 0.36 -24.04
N GLN A 520 -64.32 -0.21 -22.87
CA GLN A 520 -65.07 -1.32 -22.30
C GLN A 520 -66.54 -0.94 -22.02
N TYR A 521 -66.78 0.26 -21.49
CA TYR A 521 -68.14 0.79 -21.33
C TYR A 521 -68.86 0.89 -22.68
N SER A 522 -68.20 1.42 -23.71
CA SER A 522 -68.76 1.54 -25.06
C SER A 522 -69.09 0.18 -25.66
N ASN A 523 -68.22 -0.83 -25.46
CA ASN A 523 -68.46 -2.21 -25.88
C ASN A 523 -69.77 -2.76 -25.29
N GLY A 524 -70.01 -2.50 -24.00
CA GLY A 524 -71.25 -2.90 -23.32
C GLY A 524 -72.51 -2.22 -23.87
N GLN A 525 -72.41 -1.00 -24.42
CA GLN A 525 -73.54 -0.33 -25.07
C GLN A 525 -73.81 -0.90 -26.47
N VAL A 526 -72.75 -1.22 -27.21
CA VAL A 526 -72.84 -1.85 -28.54
C VAL A 526 -73.42 -3.26 -28.43
N ASP A 527 -73.05 -4.02 -27.39
CA ASP A 527 -73.62 -5.35 -27.12
C ASP A 527 -75.13 -5.30 -26.80
N LYS A 528 -75.56 -4.31 -26.02
CA LYS A 528 -77.00 -4.03 -25.80
C LYS A 528 -77.72 -3.67 -27.09
N LEU A 529 -77.09 -2.87 -27.97
CA LEU A 529 -77.66 -2.55 -29.28
C LEU A 529 -77.81 -3.79 -30.15
N SER A 530 -76.81 -4.68 -30.17
CA SER A 530 -76.88 -5.97 -30.87
C SER A 530 -78.06 -6.80 -30.37
N THR A 531 -78.20 -6.95 -29.05
CA THR A 531 -79.30 -7.69 -28.42
C THR A 531 -80.67 -7.08 -28.75
N ASN A 532 -80.77 -5.74 -28.76
CA ASN A 532 -82.01 -5.06 -29.13
C ASN A 532 -82.37 -5.27 -30.61
N SER A 533 -81.38 -5.28 -31.49
CA SER A 533 -81.59 -5.56 -32.92
C SER A 533 -82.07 -6.99 -33.16
N ASP A 534 -81.51 -7.99 -32.45
CA ASP A 534 -82.00 -9.37 -32.50
C ASP A 534 -83.46 -9.48 -32.05
N ASN A 535 -83.84 -8.73 -31.01
CA ASN A 535 -85.24 -8.66 -30.56
C ASN A 535 -86.15 -8.02 -31.62
N ILE A 536 -85.69 -6.99 -32.34
CA ILE A 536 -86.45 -6.38 -33.44
C ILE A 536 -86.67 -7.38 -34.57
N VAL A 537 -85.64 -8.15 -34.96
CA VAL A 537 -85.78 -9.21 -35.98
C VAL A 537 -86.86 -10.22 -35.57
N ASN A 538 -86.88 -10.64 -34.30
CA ASN A 538 -87.92 -11.53 -33.79
C ASN A 538 -89.33 -10.92 -33.91
N VAL A 539 -89.50 -9.64 -33.59
CA VAL A 539 -90.78 -8.93 -33.75
C VAL A 539 -91.18 -8.82 -35.23
N LEU A 540 -90.24 -8.50 -36.12
CA LEU A 540 -90.48 -8.42 -37.56
C LEU A 540 -90.93 -9.77 -38.13
N ASN A 541 -90.35 -10.88 -37.69
CA ASN A 541 -90.78 -12.23 -38.07
C ASN A 541 -92.23 -12.51 -37.67
N VAL A 542 -92.66 -12.06 -36.49
CA VAL A 542 -94.06 -12.17 -36.06
C VAL A 542 -94.97 -11.31 -36.95
N ILE A 543 -94.60 -10.06 -37.25
CA ILE A 543 -95.38 -9.17 -38.11
C ILE A 543 -95.48 -9.73 -39.53
N LYS A 544 -94.39 -10.26 -40.07
CA LYS A 544 -94.37 -10.95 -41.37
C LYS A 544 -95.35 -12.11 -41.39
N SER A 545 -95.32 -12.96 -40.36
CA SER A 545 -96.26 -14.07 -40.22
C SER A 545 -97.71 -13.60 -40.15
N VAL A 546 -98.00 -12.51 -39.41
CA VAL A 546 -99.34 -11.92 -39.33
C VAL A 546 -99.77 -11.34 -40.67
N ALA A 547 -98.88 -10.67 -41.41
CA ALA A 547 -99.17 -10.13 -42.73
C ALA A 547 -99.46 -11.26 -43.74
N GLU A 548 -98.68 -12.34 -43.73
CA GLU A 548 -98.91 -13.52 -44.57
C GLU A 548 -100.24 -14.22 -44.23
N GLN A 549 -100.54 -14.40 -42.94
CA GLN A 549 -101.83 -14.93 -42.49
C GLN A 549 -103.00 -14.04 -42.91
N THR A 550 -102.85 -12.71 -42.79
CA THR A 550 -103.87 -11.73 -43.18
C THR A 550 -104.09 -11.75 -44.69
N ASN A 551 -103.01 -11.88 -45.48
CA ASN A 551 -103.08 -12.03 -46.93
C ASN A 551 -103.80 -13.33 -47.35
N LEU A 552 -103.56 -14.44 -46.65
CA LEU A 552 -104.27 -15.70 -46.87
C LEU A 552 -105.75 -15.63 -46.49
N LEU A 553 -106.08 -15.00 -45.35
CA LEU A 553 -107.45 -14.76 -44.92
C LEU A 553 -108.20 -13.87 -45.91
N ALA A 554 -107.57 -12.80 -46.38
CA ALA A 554 -108.13 -11.89 -47.37
C ALA A 554 -108.32 -12.58 -48.73
N LEU A 555 -107.40 -13.44 -49.16
CA LEU A 555 -107.56 -14.26 -50.36
C LEU A 555 -108.76 -15.21 -50.23
N ASN A 556 -108.92 -15.89 -49.10
CA ASN A 556 -110.07 -16.76 -48.85
C ASN A 556 -111.39 -15.97 -48.85
N ALA A 557 -111.40 -14.77 -48.27
CA ALA A 557 -112.55 -13.86 -48.29
C ALA A 557 -112.89 -13.36 -49.71
N ALA A 558 -111.88 -13.03 -50.53
CA ALA A 558 -112.06 -12.62 -51.92
C ALA A 558 -112.63 -13.76 -52.78
N ILE A 559 -112.17 -15.00 -52.57
CA ILE A 559 -112.71 -16.20 -53.23
C ILE A 559 -114.20 -16.38 -52.87
N GLU A 560 -114.55 -16.29 -51.59
CA GLU A 560 -115.94 -16.49 -51.15
C GLU A 560 -116.86 -15.32 -51.58
N ALA A 561 -116.33 -14.09 -51.64
CA ALA A 561 -117.03 -12.94 -52.18
C ALA A 561 -117.31 -13.07 -53.69
N ALA A 562 -116.35 -13.59 -54.47
CA ALA A 562 -116.56 -13.93 -55.89
C ALA A 562 -117.61 -15.04 -56.08
N ARG A 563 -117.66 -16.00 -55.13
CA ARG A 563 -118.63 -17.10 -55.12
C ARG A 563 -120.07 -16.63 -54.86
N ALA A 564 -120.25 -15.54 -54.11
CA ALA A 564 -121.54 -14.93 -53.81
C ALA A 564 -122.13 -14.03 -54.94
N GLY A 565 -121.40 -13.83 -56.05
CA GLY A 565 -121.86 -13.07 -57.21
C GLY A 565 -122.12 -11.59 -56.93
N GLU A 566 -123.22 -11.02 -57.48
CA GLU A 566 -123.58 -9.59 -57.32
C GLU A 566 -123.75 -9.16 -55.85
N LEU A 567 -124.17 -10.06 -54.95
CA LEU A 567 -124.34 -9.76 -53.52
C LEU A 567 -123.00 -9.64 -52.76
N GLY A 568 -121.92 -10.24 -53.28
CA GLY A 568 -120.59 -10.26 -52.67
C GLY A 568 -119.67 -9.10 -53.08
N ARG A 569 -120.12 -8.24 -53.99
CA ARG A 569 -119.26 -7.23 -54.65
C ARG A 569 -118.64 -6.22 -53.67
N GLY A 570 -119.37 -5.79 -52.66
CA GLY A 570 -118.84 -4.90 -51.60
C GLY A 570 -117.80 -5.60 -50.71
N PHE A 571 -118.00 -6.89 -50.43
CA PHE A 571 -117.06 -7.71 -49.66
C PHE A 571 -115.78 -8.01 -50.45
N ALA A 572 -115.88 -8.23 -51.77
CA ALA A 572 -114.73 -8.46 -52.64
C ALA A 572 -113.77 -7.26 -52.64
N VAL A 573 -114.31 -6.03 -52.74
CA VAL A 573 -113.50 -4.79 -52.68
C VAL A 573 -112.77 -4.67 -51.35
N VAL A 574 -113.43 -4.95 -50.23
CA VAL A 574 -112.79 -4.92 -48.91
C VAL A 574 -111.73 -6.02 -48.78
N ALA A 575 -111.98 -7.22 -49.28
CA ALA A 575 -111.02 -8.32 -49.26
C ALA A 575 -109.77 -8.02 -50.11
N ASP A 576 -109.92 -7.42 -51.29
CA ASP A 576 -108.80 -6.98 -52.12
C ASP A 576 -108.01 -5.84 -51.48
N GLU A 577 -108.68 -4.89 -50.80
CA GLU A 577 -108.01 -3.81 -50.06
C GLU A 577 -107.22 -4.36 -48.85
N VAL A 578 -107.78 -5.31 -48.09
CA VAL A 578 -107.07 -5.98 -46.99
C VAL A 578 -105.89 -6.80 -47.51
N ARG A 579 -106.04 -7.47 -48.65
CA ARG A 579 -104.95 -8.21 -49.30
C ARG A 579 -103.84 -7.28 -49.76
N ALA A 580 -104.18 -6.15 -50.40
CA ALA A 580 -103.21 -5.13 -50.79
C ALA A 580 -102.49 -4.52 -49.58
N LEU A 581 -103.20 -4.27 -48.48
CA LEU A 581 -102.62 -3.78 -47.22
C LEU A 581 -101.68 -4.81 -46.60
N ALA A 582 -102.05 -6.09 -46.59
CA ALA A 582 -101.20 -7.17 -46.09
C ALA A 582 -99.93 -7.33 -46.94
N GLY A 583 -100.04 -7.22 -48.27
CA GLY A 583 -98.90 -7.21 -49.19
C GLY A 583 -97.97 -6.02 -48.97
N ARG A 584 -98.53 -4.80 -48.78
CA ARG A 584 -97.74 -3.61 -48.42
C ARG A 584 -97.05 -3.78 -47.07
N THR A 585 -97.72 -4.37 -46.08
CA THR A 585 -97.15 -4.64 -44.75
C THR A 585 -95.97 -5.61 -44.84
N ALA A 586 -96.11 -6.71 -45.58
CA ALA A 586 -95.03 -7.68 -45.80
C ALA A 586 -93.83 -7.05 -46.53
N SER A 587 -94.08 -6.20 -47.54
CA SER A 587 -93.02 -5.46 -48.23
C SER A 587 -92.27 -4.50 -47.30
N SER A 588 -92.99 -3.75 -46.46
CA SER A 588 -92.36 -2.85 -45.48
C SER A 588 -91.58 -3.62 -44.42
N VAL A 589 -92.06 -4.80 -43.98
CA VAL A 589 -91.30 -5.66 -43.06
C VAL A 589 -90.00 -6.14 -43.70
N PHE A 590 -90.02 -6.51 -44.98
CA PHE A 590 -88.81 -6.91 -45.72
C PHE A 590 -87.80 -5.76 -45.85
N GLU A 591 -88.26 -4.54 -46.12
CA GLU A 591 -87.39 -3.35 -46.14
C GLU A 591 -86.77 -3.07 -44.76
N ILE A 592 -87.56 -3.13 -43.68
CA ILE A 592 -87.06 -2.92 -42.31
C ILE A 592 -86.08 -4.04 -41.91
N GLU A 593 -86.35 -5.29 -42.27
CA GLU A 593 -85.44 -6.43 -42.05
C GLU A 593 -84.07 -6.19 -42.72
N GLY A 594 -84.04 -5.61 -43.92
CA GLY A 594 -82.82 -5.18 -44.60
C GLY A 594 -82.01 -4.16 -43.78
N VAL A 595 -82.67 -3.11 -43.28
CA VAL A 595 -82.03 -2.06 -42.46
C VAL A 595 -81.50 -2.62 -41.14
N ILE A 596 -82.23 -3.54 -40.50
CA ILE A 596 -81.80 -4.16 -39.24
C ILE A 596 -80.61 -5.10 -39.45
N ASN A 597 -80.58 -5.85 -40.56
CA ASN A 597 -79.43 -6.68 -40.92
C ASN A 597 -78.17 -5.83 -41.15
N GLU A 598 -78.29 -4.71 -41.86
CA GLU A 598 -77.17 -3.76 -42.05
C GLU A 598 -76.68 -3.22 -40.70
N LEU A 599 -77.61 -2.83 -39.81
CA LEU A 599 -77.29 -2.37 -38.46
C LEU A 599 -76.59 -3.46 -37.62
N GLN A 600 -77.00 -4.72 -37.70
CA GLN A 600 -76.31 -5.84 -37.04
C GLN A 600 -74.88 -6.03 -37.56
N VAL A 601 -74.65 -5.92 -38.88
CA VAL A 601 -73.31 -6.00 -39.47
C VAL A 601 -72.43 -4.86 -38.95
N SER A 602 -72.90 -3.62 -39.01
CA SER A 602 -72.15 -2.46 -38.49
C SER A 602 -71.88 -2.54 -36.98
N THR A 603 -72.80 -3.12 -36.21
CA THR A 603 -72.63 -3.34 -34.77
C THR A 603 -71.51 -4.36 -34.49
N LYS A 604 -71.44 -5.45 -35.26
CA LYS A 604 -70.35 -6.45 -35.15
C LYS A 604 -68.99 -5.87 -35.53
N GLU A 605 -68.93 -5.06 -36.58
CA GLU A 605 -67.71 -4.34 -36.97
C GLU A 605 -67.25 -3.39 -35.86
N MET A 606 -68.16 -2.65 -35.24
CA MET A 606 -67.87 -1.76 -34.11
C MET A 606 -67.30 -2.52 -32.90
N VAL A 607 -67.87 -3.68 -32.53
CA VAL A 607 -67.32 -4.53 -31.46
C VAL A 607 -65.88 -4.97 -31.77
N ALA A 608 -65.61 -5.38 -33.00
CA ALA A 608 -64.27 -5.77 -33.43
C ALA A 608 -63.27 -4.61 -33.30
N THR A 609 -63.63 -3.41 -33.75
CA THR A 609 -62.80 -2.20 -33.64
C THR A 609 -62.57 -1.79 -32.17
N ILE A 610 -63.58 -1.88 -31.31
CA ILE A 610 -63.43 -1.57 -29.88
C ILE A 610 -62.48 -2.58 -29.22
N SER A 611 -62.63 -3.86 -29.50
CA SER A 611 -61.75 -4.93 -28.98
C SER A 611 -60.29 -4.72 -29.40
N GLU A 612 -60.05 -4.35 -30.67
CA GLU A 612 -58.71 -4.01 -31.15
C GLU A 612 -58.12 -2.79 -30.43
N ASN A 613 -58.91 -1.74 -30.21
CA ASN A 613 -58.45 -0.55 -29.51
C ASN A 613 -58.14 -0.81 -28.01
N VAL A 614 -58.87 -1.71 -27.35
CA VAL A 614 -58.52 -2.15 -25.98
C VAL A 614 -57.15 -2.83 -25.96
N LYS A 615 -56.88 -3.75 -26.88
CA LYS A 615 -55.55 -4.39 -27.01
C LYS A 615 -54.44 -3.38 -27.28
N ARG A 616 -54.70 -2.37 -28.10
CA ARG A 616 -53.74 -1.29 -28.37
C ARG A 616 -53.47 -0.44 -27.12
N ALA A 617 -54.49 -0.17 -26.31
CA ALA A 617 -54.34 0.54 -25.05
C ALA A 617 -53.49 -0.25 -24.03
N GLU A 618 -53.68 -1.58 -23.96
CA GLU A 618 -52.84 -2.48 -23.15
C GLU A 618 -51.38 -2.43 -23.61
N ALA A 619 -51.11 -2.56 -24.91
CA ALA A 619 -49.76 -2.47 -25.46
C ALA A 619 -49.11 -1.09 -25.20
N CYS A 620 -49.85 0.01 -25.31
CA CYS A 620 -49.33 1.34 -24.95
C CYS A 620 -49.01 1.47 -23.45
N THR A 621 -49.73 0.75 -22.59
CA THR A 621 -49.46 0.72 -21.14
C THR A 621 -48.17 -0.03 -20.84
N GLU A 622 -47.96 -1.19 -21.48
CA GLU A 622 -46.73 -1.98 -21.39
C GLU A 622 -45.51 -1.16 -21.85
N GLN A 623 -45.60 -0.52 -23.02
CA GLN A 623 -44.53 0.32 -23.54
C GLN A 623 -44.22 1.54 -22.64
N ALA A 624 -45.25 2.13 -22.01
CA ALA A 624 -45.05 3.21 -21.05
C ALA A 624 -44.31 2.72 -19.79
N GLN A 625 -44.58 1.49 -19.35
CA GLN A 625 -43.90 0.85 -18.21
C GLN A 625 -42.42 0.58 -18.52
N GLU A 626 -42.12 0.04 -19.71
CA GLU A 626 -40.73 -0.16 -20.16
C GLU A 626 -39.97 1.17 -20.22
N THR A 627 -40.61 2.22 -20.74
CA THR A 627 -40.02 3.56 -20.80
C THR A 627 -39.76 4.12 -19.38
N GLN A 628 -40.64 3.82 -18.42
CA GLN A 628 -40.42 4.22 -17.03
C GLN A 628 -39.14 3.58 -16.46
N THR A 629 -38.92 2.28 -16.68
CA THR A 629 -37.70 1.59 -16.24
C THR A 629 -36.44 2.23 -16.82
N ILE A 630 -36.48 2.67 -18.08
CA ILE A 630 -35.35 3.38 -18.71
C ILE A 630 -35.05 4.70 -17.99
N PHE A 631 -36.08 5.47 -17.62
CA PHE A 631 -35.88 6.70 -16.85
C PHE A 631 -35.33 6.45 -15.44
N GLU A 632 -35.72 5.37 -14.79
CA GLU A 632 -35.17 4.96 -13.48
C GLU A 632 -33.67 4.61 -13.59
N VAL A 633 -33.27 3.91 -14.66
CA VAL A 633 -31.85 3.65 -14.96
C VAL A 633 -31.10 4.96 -15.22
N ILE A 634 -31.66 5.89 -16.00
CA ILE A 634 -31.05 7.21 -16.22
C ILE A 634 -30.85 7.96 -14.91
N GLU A 635 -31.82 7.94 -13.99
CA GLU A 635 -31.71 8.60 -12.69
C GLU A 635 -30.56 8.03 -11.83
N GLN A 636 -30.39 6.70 -11.87
CA GLN A 636 -29.28 6.03 -11.17
C GLN A 636 -27.93 6.42 -11.76
N GLU A 637 -27.78 6.36 -13.09
CA GLU A 637 -26.53 6.71 -13.78
C GLU A 637 -26.15 8.19 -13.58
N VAL A 638 -27.14 9.08 -13.58
CA VAL A 638 -26.93 10.51 -13.29
C VAL A 638 -26.48 10.74 -11.85
N THR A 639 -26.95 9.92 -10.91
CA THR A 639 -26.48 9.97 -9.52
C THR A 639 -25.02 9.53 -9.44
N ASN A 640 -24.66 8.41 -10.09
CA ASN A 640 -23.27 7.95 -10.18
C ASN A 640 -22.34 9.00 -10.82
N MET A 641 -22.77 9.68 -11.89
CA MET A 641 -22.00 10.76 -12.52
C MET A 641 -21.79 11.96 -11.58
N THR A 642 -22.76 12.27 -10.73
CA THR A 642 -22.66 13.38 -9.77
C THR A 642 -21.63 13.05 -8.69
N ASP A 643 -21.63 11.81 -8.18
CA ASP A 643 -20.64 11.35 -7.20
C ASP A 643 -19.23 11.32 -7.81
N MET A 644 -19.11 10.88 -9.07
CA MET A 644 -17.84 10.88 -9.80
C MET A 644 -17.30 12.30 -10.00
N ALA A 645 -18.17 13.27 -10.34
CA ALA A 645 -17.79 14.67 -10.45
C ALA A 645 -17.29 15.23 -9.11
N ALA A 646 -17.92 14.88 -7.99
CA ALA A 646 -17.45 15.30 -6.65
C ALA A 646 -16.06 14.71 -6.32
N ASN A 647 -15.81 13.45 -6.67
CA ASN A 647 -14.51 12.82 -6.49
C ASN A 647 -13.42 13.46 -7.37
N ILE A 648 -13.73 13.78 -8.62
CA ILE A 648 -12.80 14.48 -9.54
C ILE A 648 -12.46 15.86 -8.98
N ALA A 649 -13.45 16.61 -8.48
CA ALA A 649 -13.22 17.92 -7.87
C ALA A 649 -12.27 17.81 -6.65
N SER A 650 -12.53 16.84 -5.76
CA SER A 650 -11.70 16.64 -4.57
C SER A 650 -10.26 16.24 -4.92
N ALA A 651 -10.09 15.33 -5.88
CA ALA A 651 -8.76 14.92 -6.35
C ALA A 651 -8.00 16.06 -7.02
N ALA A 652 -8.71 16.94 -7.76
CA ALA A 652 -8.12 18.11 -8.38
C ALA A 652 -7.71 19.17 -7.34
N GLU A 653 -8.50 19.37 -6.27
CA GLU A 653 -8.11 20.23 -5.14
C GLU A 653 -6.83 19.71 -4.45
N GLU A 654 -6.75 18.40 -4.21
CA GLU A 654 -5.55 17.76 -3.64
C GLU A 654 -4.33 17.96 -4.55
N GLN A 655 -4.50 17.78 -5.87
CA GLN A 655 -3.42 18.01 -6.84
C GLN A 655 -2.97 19.47 -6.88
N SER A 656 -3.88 20.43 -6.70
CA SER A 656 -3.53 21.85 -6.56
C SER A 656 -2.67 22.09 -5.32
N HIS A 657 -3.04 21.51 -4.18
CA HIS A 657 -2.26 21.63 -2.94
C HIS A 657 -0.86 21.01 -3.05
N VAL A 658 -0.75 19.83 -3.69
CA VAL A 658 0.56 19.21 -3.95
C VAL A 658 1.41 20.09 -4.86
N SER A 659 0.80 20.74 -5.86
CA SER A 659 1.50 21.69 -6.75
C SER A 659 2.04 22.89 -5.98
N GLU A 660 1.26 23.47 -5.06
CA GLU A 660 1.69 24.56 -4.18
C GLU A 660 2.87 24.13 -3.27
N GLU A 661 2.83 22.92 -2.73
CA GLU A 661 3.90 22.36 -1.91
C GLU A 661 5.19 22.13 -2.71
N ILE A 662 5.07 21.66 -3.96
CA ILE A 662 6.21 21.54 -4.90
C ILE A 662 6.81 22.93 -5.13
N SER A 663 5.99 23.95 -5.43
CA SER A 663 6.46 25.32 -5.61
C SER A 663 7.19 25.86 -4.39
N SER A 664 6.66 25.62 -3.18
CA SER A 664 7.34 25.99 -1.93
C SER A 664 8.67 25.25 -1.74
N THR A 665 8.71 23.96 -2.08
CA THR A 665 9.92 23.14 -1.98
C THR A 665 11.01 23.61 -2.95
N LEU A 666 10.63 23.97 -4.17
CA LEU A 666 11.54 24.53 -5.17
C LEU A 666 12.15 25.85 -4.73
N GLN A 667 11.41 26.68 -3.99
CA GLN A 667 11.95 27.91 -3.41
C GLN A 667 13.07 27.63 -2.38
N ASN A 668 12.90 26.59 -1.55
CA ASN A 668 13.93 26.14 -0.62
C ASN A 668 15.15 25.55 -1.34
N ILE A 669 14.93 24.77 -2.40
CA ILE A 669 16.01 24.21 -3.23
C ILE A 669 16.78 25.34 -3.93
N ASN A 670 16.10 26.37 -4.44
CA ASN A 670 16.72 27.54 -5.06
C ASN A 670 17.63 28.26 -4.05
N THR A 671 17.12 28.53 -2.84
CA THR A 671 17.91 29.13 -1.75
C THR A 671 19.15 28.31 -1.43
N THR A 672 19.02 26.99 -1.33
CA THR A 672 20.15 26.07 -1.07
C THR A 672 21.15 26.07 -2.23
N THR A 673 20.68 26.16 -3.47
CA THR A 673 21.51 26.23 -4.68
C THR A 673 22.36 27.52 -4.70
N ASP A 674 21.78 28.64 -4.28
CA ASP A 674 22.48 29.91 -4.12
C ASP A 674 23.56 29.86 -3.03
N GLU A 675 23.27 29.21 -1.88
CA GLU A 675 24.26 28.99 -0.82
C GLU A 675 25.43 28.10 -1.29
N LEU A 676 25.13 27.07 -2.10
CA LEU A 676 26.16 26.23 -2.71
C LEU A 676 27.02 27.00 -3.71
N ALA A 677 26.43 27.90 -4.50
CA ALA A 677 27.15 28.74 -5.44
C ALA A 677 28.12 29.68 -4.72
N GLN A 678 27.67 30.29 -3.61
CA GLN A 678 28.54 31.09 -2.74
C GLN A 678 29.68 30.26 -2.14
N SER A 679 29.39 29.04 -1.69
CA SER A 679 30.39 28.14 -1.12
C SER A 679 31.44 27.69 -2.14
N ALA A 680 31.04 27.42 -3.38
CA ALA A 680 31.95 27.11 -4.49
C ALA A 680 32.82 28.33 -4.83
N GLN A 681 32.26 29.54 -4.84
CA GLN A 681 33.02 30.77 -5.07
C GLN A 681 34.03 31.05 -3.95
N GLN A 682 33.67 30.77 -2.70
CA GLN A 682 34.58 30.87 -1.56
C GLN A 682 35.72 29.84 -1.65
N THR A 683 35.42 28.61 -2.08
CA THR A 683 36.42 27.54 -2.30
C THR A 683 37.39 27.91 -3.41
N LEU A 684 36.90 28.52 -4.49
CA LEU A 684 37.74 29.07 -5.57
C LEU A 684 38.71 30.12 -5.04
N LYS A 685 38.21 31.07 -4.23
CA LYS A 685 39.04 32.11 -3.61
C LYS A 685 40.13 31.53 -2.70
N VAL A 686 39.77 30.59 -1.83
CA VAL A 686 40.73 29.90 -0.95
C VAL A 686 41.79 29.14 -1.76
N SER A 687 41.39 28.52 -2.87
CA SER A 687 42.32 27.84 -3.77
C SER A 687 43.29 28.84 -4.40
N GLU A 688 42.83 30.00 -4.86
CA GLU A 688 43.69 31.07 -5.38
C GLU A 688 44.67 31.62 -4.33
N GLU A 689 44.23 31.78 -3.08
CA GLU A 689 45.10 32.18 -1.96
C GLU A 689 46.16 31.12 -1.65
N LEU A 690 45.81 29.82 -1.71
CA LEU A 690 46.75 28.71 -1.56
C LEU A 690 47.79 28.68 -2.69
N LEU A 691 47.38 28.98 -3.92
CA LEU A 691 48.30 29.09 -5.06
C LEU A 691 49.34 30.20 -4.82
N VAL A 692 48.90 31.39 -4.39
CA VAL A 692 49.79 32.51 -4.09
C VAL A 692 50.74 32.16 -2.94
N SER A 693 50.21 31.60 -1.85
CA SER A 693 51.05 31.19 -0.72
C SER A 693 52.05 30.09 -1.09
N GLY A 694 51.67 29.16 -1.98
CA GLY A 694 52.57 28.14 -2.52
C GLY A 694 53.70 28.74 -3.37
N GLN A 695 53.39 29.76 -4.19
CA GLN A 695 54.37 30.49 -4.99
C GLN A 695 55.37 31.27 -4.12
N ASP A 696 54.90 31.92 -3.05
CA ASP A 696 55.77 32.61 -2.09
C ASP A 696 56.73 31.63 -1.40
N GLN A 697 56.23 30.45 -1.00
CA GLN A 697 57.05 29.39 -0.39
C GLN A 697 58.05 28.80 -1.39
N GLU A 698 57.65 28.56 -2.64
CA GLU A 698 58.53 28.11 -3.73
C GLU A 698 59.66 29.13 -3.98
N GLN A 699 59.35 30.43 -3.99
CA GLN A 699 60.34 31.49 -4.16
C GLN A 699 61.34 31.54 -2.99
N LEU A 700 60.89 31.32 -1.76
CA LEU A 700 61.75 31.23 -0.57
C LEU A 700 62.67 30.00 -0.62
N ILE A 701 62.16 28.86 -1.07
CA ILE A 701 62.93 27.64 -1.27
C ILE A 701 63.95 27.81 -2.41
N GLY A 702 63.59 28.48 -3.49
CA GLY A 702 64.43 28.70 -4.67
C GLY A 702 65.71 29.52 -4.42
N ARG A 703 65.85 30.12 -3.22
CA ARG A 703 67.09 30.77 -2.76
C ARG A 703 68.17 29.78 -2.31
N PHE A 704 67.78 28.53 -2.06
CA PHE A 704 68.69 27.46 -1.68
C PHE A 704 68.98 26.56 -2.89
N LYS A 705 70.25 26.22 -3.08
CA LYS A 705 70.65 25.20 -4.05
C LYS A 705 70.99 23.94 -3.29
N PHE A 706 70.18 22.89 -3.44
CA PHE A 706 70.22 21.67 -2.64
C PHE A 706 70.28 20.40 -3.49
#